data_AF-A0A8I1ML35-F1
#
_entry.id   AF-A0A8I1ML35-F1
#
_cell.length_a   1.000
_cell.length_b   1.000
_cell.length_c   1.000
_cell.angle_alpha   90.00
_cell.angle_beta   90.00
_cell.angle_gamma   90.00
#
_symmetry.space_group_name_H-M   'P 1'
#
loop_
_entity.id
_entity.type
_entity.pdbx_description
1 polymer ?
#
loop_
_entity_poly.entity_id
_entity_poly.type
_entity_poly.pdbx_seq_one_letter_code
_entity_poly.pdbx_strand_id
1 'polypeptide(L)'
;MHILLAFCLAGAAMAAANDAKTLALWPDGSLVPTPKQGGKAFQVQTTKEQIVLKFSDIKSSDDYVFLDFGRAKLADLGEGGYVEVEAETDNPIARITVALADPDKFWETNQYLEGNALMRAGRQTYRFYFSGLRPSRLVSGNDRLYVFIQDLGGEARGNATIKISKVVLGETVGGWLDEMKSTYARQYRWPEVEKIEPLYYEHLEKGVDWKQVSSDPSLTRLSLDGPWRKKFFGEKTWDYPFLADDQYAQPGYLDENWETVQVPEPSVPDQKGGYFWYRRVFDLPEDFPRKRVYLRLDDLADDARIYLNGKLVGTQTSTEKRLDWVAENGSRKAFMFGVPVKKAVMWQHFDRCGVPFPFDEAAVPDGKNRLVLPIYSDDFEWPLAYDVTDYLQPGKNTLAIRLYGNPMRAWWIFRHRDDRAAKNIYGILAPVTLAGVARPQIESLVRIPPETVDGDAFALHRFQCVLRSGDESAIKEILFRCDGREIRVPFEPGKAVSAEFRLPADFRNYVTEVFVIGQKGEVLDQRKLSFYGVVVEVKDRKLKVNGDPFFARGINSNSGVEFENDRTLTRKEFLRLLRQYQQLGVNALRIEGASWQLEEAFKHGMMVIPVTAAASTDLSIGVFGQLVEPDLRLACARQRLLGLLLNDSPNILMWNGSNEIHHTPGYADRKVMEDYLEGIRQAFRESDPYKRFVTHANLDQWRQNWFFTEGQDIVGWNTYQSAEGIAAQLPEMEKEVGDRAIVVTEWGTLKGKPDREGKEDAWEKEMRDKWEVLSRAPGVVGMFLFPFHGELEDERGRAFVRSLLLPFTLKKLEDVVVFTNRSEAPMRKVNFQIVRGPDVSNVKWVDEIAPGASEKIPLPLQSGGVLEVRYDTHHGLNHYYSEVLE
;
A
#
# COMPACT_ATOMS: atom_id res chain seq x y z
N MET A 1 -1.46 10.85 -38.51
CA MET A 1 -1.19 10.00 -39.69
C MET A 1 0.01 9.05 -39.52
N HIS A 2 0.86 9.20 -38.48
CA HIS A 2 1.91 8.23 -38.13
C HIS A 2 1.47 7.13 -37.15
N ILE A 3 0.18 7.08 -36.78
CA ILE A 3 -0.40 6.13 -35.81
C ILE A 3 -0.97 4.87 -36.49
N LEU A 4 -1.30 4.93 -37.79
CA LEU A 4 -1.82 3.77 -38.54
C LEU A 4 -0.73 2.85 -39.10
N LEU A 5 0.52 3.32 -39.25
CA LEU A 5 1.61 2.47 -39.73
C LEU A 5 2.16 1.52 -38.65
N ALA A 6 1.99 1.86 -37.37
CA ALA A 6 2.43 1.02 -36.25
C ALA A 6 1.54 -0.24 -36.07
N PHE A 7 0.23 -0.14 -36.37
CA PHE A 7 -0.69 -1.29 -36.30
C PHE A 7 -0.51 -2.28 -37.45
N CYS A 8 -0.13 -1.81 -38.65
CA CYS A 8 0.20 -2.71 -39.76
C CYS A 8 1.57 -3.38 -39.61
N LEU A 9 2.51 -2.74 -38.89
CA LEU A 9 3.82 -3.33 -38.57
C LEU A 9 3.75 -4.31 -37.39
N ALA A 10 2.82 -4.16 -36.45
CA ALA A 10 2.55 -5.17 -35.41
C ALA A 10 1.95 -6.47 -35.99
N GLY A 11 1.16 -6.37 -37.07
CA GLY A 11 0.65 -7.53 -37.81
C GLY A 11 1.69 -8.23 -38.71
N ALA A 12 2.77 -7.54 -39.09
CA ALA A 12 3.83 -8.08 -39.95
C ALA A 12 5.13 -8.44 -39.20
N ALA A 13 5.32 -7.96 -37.97
CA ALA A 13 6.40 -8.40 -37.08
C ALA A 13 6.06 -9.66 -36.27
N MET A 14 4.84 -10.21 -36.40
CA MET A 14 4.44 -11.53 -35.92
C MET A 14 4.97 -12.70 -36.79
N ALA A 15 5.84 -12.41 -37.76
CA ALA A 15 6.47 -13.40 -38.64
C ALA A 15 7.99 -13.20 -38.71
N ALA A 16 8.63 -13.11 -37.55
CA ALA A 16 10.04 -13.49 -37.41
C ALA A 16 10.12 -14.41 -36.19
N ALA A 17 9.71 -15.67 -36.41
CA ALA A 17 9.85 -16.74 -35.44
C ALA A 17 11.33 -16.89 -35.07
N ASN A 18 11.67 -16.58 -33.81
CA ASN A 18 12.59 -17.48 -33.12
C ASN A 18 11.83 -18.79 -33.02
N ASP A 19 12.24 -19.80 -33.80
CA ASP A 19 11.60 -21.12 -33.81
C ASP A 19 11.62 -21.71 -32.40
N ALA A 20 10.51 -21.55 -31.66
CA ALA A 20 10.30 -22.22 -30.39
C ALA A 20 10.37 -23.72 -30.64
N LYS A 21 11.32 -24.42 -30.00
CA LYS A 21 11.29 -25.88 -30.01
C LYS A 21 10.07 -26.31 -29.21
N THR A 22 9.15 -27.00 -29.88
CA THR A 22 8.00 -27.63 -29.23
C THR A 22 8.24 -29.13 -29.16
N LEU A 23 8.09 -29.70 -27.96
CA LEU A 23 8.13 -31.15 -27.73
C LEU A 23 6.70 -31.68 -27.73
N ALA A 24 6.36 -32.51 -28.70
CA ALA A 24 5.07 -33.19 -28.72
C ALA A 24 4.99 -34.22 -27.59
N LEU A 25 4.00 -34.08 -26.71
CA LEU A 25 3.64 -35.13 -25.75
C LEU A 25 2.62 -36.11 -26.36
N TRP A 26 1.75 -35.60 -27.23
CA TRP A 26 0.74 -36.37 -27.96
C TRP A 26 0.35 -35.66 -29.27
N PRO A 27 0.11 -36.39 -30.38
CA PRO A 27 0.16 -37.86 -30.54
C PRO A 27 1.56 -38.44 -30.81
N ASP A 28 2.53 -37.61 -31.17
CA ASP A 28 3.80 -38.07 -31.75
C ASP A 28 4.91 -38.36 -30.71
N GLY A 29 4.57 -38.47 -29.42
CA GLY A 29 5.50 -38.48 -28.26
C GLY A 29 5.37 -39.65 -27.26
N SER A 30 4.98 -40.85 -27.74
CA SER A 30 5.01 -42.17 -27.06
C SER A 30 4.31 -42.36 -25.70
N LEU A 31 3.52 -41.40 -25.21
CA LEU A 31 2.79 -41.49 -23.93
C LEU A 31 1.28 -41.67 -24.16
N VAL A 32 0.68 -42.74 -23.64
CA VAL A 32 -0.79 -42.93 -23.68
C VAL A 32 -1.41 -42.29 -22.43
N PRO A 33 -2.21 -41.22 -22.57
CA PRO A 33 -2.77 -40.53 -21.42
C PRO A 33 -3.69 -41.45 -20.63
N THR A 34 -3.48 -41.52 -19.31
CA THR A 34 -4.30 -42.37 -18.43
C THR A 34 -5.41 -41.53 -17.81
N PRO A 35 -6.69 -41.74 -18.19
CA PRO A 35 -7.80 -41.02 -17.59
C PRO A 35 -8.04 -41.51 -16.16
N LYS A 36 -8.18 -40.57 -15.22
CA LYS A 36 -8.74 -40.83 -13.89
C LYS A 36 -9.94 -39.90 -13.71
N GLN A 37 -11.08 -40.49 -13.35
CA GLN A 37 -12.36 -39.79 -13.28
C GLN A 37 -12.75 -39.50 -11.83
N GLY A 38 -13.26 -38.29 -11.58
CA GLY A 38 -13.92 -37.91 -10.32
C GLY A 38 -15.41 -38.29 -10.27
N GLY A 39 -16.02 -38.61 -11.41
CA GLY A 39 -17.45 -38.96 -11.53
C GLY A 39 -17.81 -39.69 -12.83
N LYS A 40 -19.02 -40.26 -12.92
CA LYS A 40 -19.49 -41.09 -14.05
C LYS A 40 -19.94 -40.29 -15.28
N ALA A 41 -19.89 -38.95 -15.22
CA ALA A 41 -20.40 -38.07 -16.26
C ALA A 41 -19.52 -38.02 -17.53
N PHE A 42 -18.25 -38.40 -17.43
CA PHE A 42 -17.32 -38.46 -18.56
C PHE A 42 -17.13 -39.91 -19.04
N GLN A 43 -17.22 -40.14 -20.35
CA GLN A 43 -16.80 -41.39 -20.99
C GLN A 43 -15.59 -41.10 -21.87
N VAL A 44 -14.44 -41.69 -21.55
CA VAL A 44 -13.18 -41.45 -22.26
C VAL A 44 -12.90 -42.58 -23.24
N GLN A 45 -12.59 -42.21 -24.47
CA GLN A 45 -12.09 -43.12 -25.50
C GLN A 45 -10.82 -42.53 -26.13
N THR A 46 -9.70 -43.23 -26.01
CA THR A 46 -8.41 -42.82 -26.59
C THR A 46 -8.19 -43.57 -27.90
N THR A 47 -7.95 -42.85 -29.01
CA THR A 47 -7.45 -43.42 -30.27
C THR A 47 -5.97 -43.09 -30.45
N LYS A 48 -5.35 -43.36 -31.61
CA LYS A 48 -3.96 -42.96 -31.88
C LYS A 48 -3.83 -41.48 -32.25
N GLU A 49 -4.93 -40.87 -32.69
CA GLU A 49 -4.98 -39.53 -33.27
C GLU A 49 -5.63 -38.50 -32.33
N GLN A 50 -6.51 -38.95 -31.41
CA GLN A 50 -7.25 -38.06 -30.51
C GLN A 50 -7.76 -38.78 -29.26
N ILE A 51 -8.05 -38.01 -28.22
CA ILE A 51 -8.81 -38.45 -27.05
C ILE A 51 -10.22 -37.88 -27.18
N VAL A 52 -11.24 -38.73 -27.14
CA VAL A 52 -12.65 -38.33 -27.19
C VAL A 52 -13.27 -38.52 -25.83
N LEU A 53 -13.84 -37.44 -25.29
CA LEU A 53 -14.56 -37.39 -24.03
C LEU A 53 -16.02 -37.09 -24.33
N LYS A 54 -16.92 -38.03 -24.01
CA LYS A 54 -18.36 -37.75 -24.01
C LYS A 54 -18.78 -37.34 -22.60
N PHE A 55 -19.25 -36.12 -22.45
CA PHE A 55 -19.72 -35.55 -21.21
C PHE A 55 -21.24 -35.44 -21.23
N SER A 56 -21.87 -35.80 -20.11
CA SER A 56 -23.30 -35.63 -19.87
C SER A 56 -23.53 -35.03 -18.49
N ASP A 57 -23.92 -33.76 -18.45
CA ASP A 57 -24.34 -33.09 -17.22
C ASP A 57 -25.83 -33.37 -16.94
N ILE A 58 -26.09 -34.32 -16.04
CA ILE A 58 -27.44 -34.85 -15.74
C ILE A 58 -27.95 -34.31 -14.38
N LYS A 59 -27.07 -33.76 -13.53
CA LYS A 59 -27.39 -33.25 -12.19
C LYS A 59 -26.32 -32.25 -11.76
N SER A 60 -26.64 -31.38 -10.79
CA SER A 60 -25.66 -30.46 -10.21
C SER A 60 -24.58 -31.22 -9.41
N SER A 61 -23.54 -31.71 -10.08
CA SER A 61 -22.35 -32.34 -9.50
C SER A 61 -21.08 -31.73 -10.08
N ASP A 62 -20.03 -31.62 -9.26
CA ASP A 62 -18.72 -31.14 -9.69
C ASP A 62 -17.94 -32.29 -10.36
N ASP A 63 -18.34 -32.63 -11.59
CA ASP A 63 -17.75 -33.72 -12.35
C ASP A 63 -16.46 -33.27 -13.06
N TYR A 64 -15.42 -34.11 -13.02
CA TYR A 64 -14.15 -33.84 -13.71
C TYR A 64 -13.47 -35.12 -14.19
N VAL A 65 -12.61 -34.97 -15.19
CA VAL A 65 -11.65 -35.97 -15.64
C VAL A 65 -10.28 -35.33 -15.76
N PHE A 66 -9.25 -36.06 -15.34
CA PHE A 66 -7.88 -35.67 -15.58
C PHE A 66 -7.14 -36.73 -16.36
N LEU A 67 -6.31 -36.26 -17.28
CA LEU A 67 -5.53 -37.06 -18.20
C LEU A 67 -4.06 -36.98 -17.79
N ASP A 68 -3.51 -38.08 -17.30
CA ASP A 68 -2.12 -38.19 -16.88
C ASP A 68 -1.21 -38.37 -18.09
N PHE A 69 -0.41 -37.35 -18.42
CA PHE A 69 0.57 -37.38 -19.52
C PHE A 69 1.97 -37.81 -19.07
N GLY A 70 2.14 -38.28 -17.83
CA GLY A 70 3.43 -38.75 -17.33
C GLY A 70 4.32 -37.65 -16.77
N ARG A 71 5.58 -38.03 -16.49
CA ARG A 71 6.60 -37.09 -16.00
C ARG A 71 7.06 -36.20 -17.15
N ALA A 72 7.03 -34.88 -16.95
CA ALA A 72 7.55 -33.90 -17.88
C ALA A 72 8.88 -33.32 -17.36
N LYS A 73 9.88 -33.18 -18.23
CA LYS A 73 11.12 -32.49 -17.87
C LYS A 73 10.93 -30.97 -18.02
N LEU A 74 10.49 -30.33 -16.95
CA LEU A 74 10.12 -28.90 -16.98
C LEU A 74 11.32 -27.95 -16.78
N ALA A 75 12.40 -28.44 -16.20
CA ALA A 75 13.57 -27.64 -15.84
C ALA A 75 14.19 -26.88 -17.03
N ASP A 76 14.13 -27.46 -18.24
CA ASP A 76 14.73 -26.89 -19.44
C ASP A 76 13.83 -25.85 -20.14
N LEU A 77 12.55 -25.76 -19.74
CA LEU A 77 11.55 -24.94 -20.44
C LEU A 77 11.55 -23.48 -19.94
N GLY A 78 12.05 -23.23 -18.73
CA GLY A 78 12.05 -21.91 -18.10
C GLY A 78 10.66 -21.43 -17.68
N GLU A 79 10.61 -20.23 -17.09
CA GLU A 79 9.38 -19.62 -16.57
C GLU A 79 8.37 -19.27 -17.67
N GLY A 80 8.85 -18.85 -18.84
CA GLY A 80 8.02 -18.58 -20.01
C GLY A 80 7.70 -19.84 -20.84
N GLY A 81 8.12 -21.02 -20.38
CA GLY A 81 7.70 -22.28 -20.97
C GLY A 81 6.20 -22.51 -20.76
N TYR A 82 5.60 -23.34 -21.60
CA TYR A 82 4.16 -23.54 -21.59
C TYR A 82 3.72 -24.93 -22.01
N VAL A 83 2.49 -25.28 -21.66
CA VAL A 83 1.75 -26.42 -22.18
C VAL A 83 0.70 -25.88 -23.14
N GLU A 84 0.67 -26.41 -24.35
CA GLU A 84 -0.35 -26.10 -25.33
C GLU A 84 -1.22 -27.35 -25.58
N VAL A 85 -2.53 -27.18 -25.41
CA VAL A 85 -3.55 -28.21 -25.61
C VAL A 85 -4.47 -27.78 -26.73
N GLU A 86 -4.47 -28.54 -27.81
CA GLU A 86 -5.43 -28.39 -28.88
C GLU A 86 -6.64 -29.27 -28.59
N ALA A 87 -7.79 -28.61 -28.42
CA ALA A 87 -9.03 -29.29 -28.09
C ALA A 87 -10.21 -28.69 -28.85
N GLU A 88 -11.21 -29.51 -29.14
CA GLU A 88 -12.49 -29.10 -29.69
C GLU A 88 -13.62 -29.57 -28.77
N THR A 89 -14.68 -28.78 -28.68
CA THR A 89 -15.96 -29.24 -28.14
C THR A 89 -17.09 -28.87 -29.09
N ASP A 90 -18.14 -29.69 -29.16
CA ASP A 90 -19.37 -29.32 -29.88
C ASP A 90 -20.27 -28.40 -29.03
N ASN A 91 -20.16 -28.45 -27.70
CA ASN A 91 -20.98 -27.71 -26.76
C ASN A 91 -20.10 -27.14 -25.61
N PRO A 92 -20.09 -25.81 -25.37
CA PRO A 92 -19.20 -25.14 -24.42
C PRO A 92 -19.70 -25.22 -22.96
N ILE A 93 -19.89 -26.44 -22.44
CA ILE A 93 -20.34 -26.72 -21.05
C ILE A 93 -19.24 -27.32 -20.17
N ALA A 94 -17.98 -27.21 -20.58
CA ALA A 94 -16.82 -27.69 -19.82
C ALA A 94 -15.72 -26.62 -19.78
N ARG A 95 -14.80 -26.76 -18.83
CA ARG A 95 -13.58 -25.98 -18.72
C ARG A 95 -12.35 -26.88 -18.83
N ILE A 96 -11.24 -26.32 -19.28
CA ILE A 96 -9.95 -26.98 -19.42
C ILE A 96 -8.86 -26.26 -18.60
N THR A 97 -8.01 -27.02 -17.93
CA THR A 97 -6.77 -26.51 -17.33
C THR A 97 -5.67 -27.57 -17.39
N VAL A 98 -4.48 -27.20 -16.92
CA VAL A 98 -3.33 -28.07 -16.77
C VAL A 98 -2.85 -27.99 -15.32
N ALA A 99 -2.45 -29.12 -14.76
CA ALA A 99 -1.91 -29.20 -13.40
C ALA A 99 -0.63 -30.03 -13.35
N LEU A 100 0.19 -29.74 -12.33
CA LEU A 100 1.31 -30.53 -11.89
C LEU A 100 1.01 -31.14 -10.52
N ALA A 101 1.33 -32.40 -10.32
CA ALA A 101 1.19 -33.05 -9.02
C ALA A 101 2.14 -34.23 -8.84
N ASP A 102 2.48 -34.53 -7.59
CA ASP A 102 3.04 -35.82 -7.21
C ASP A 102 1.94 -36.89 -7.37
N PRO A 103 2.17 -37.97 -8.16
CA PRO A 103 1.19 -39.03 -8.34
C PRO A 103 0.70 -39.69 -7.05
N ASP A 104 1.56 -39.80 -6.04
CA ASP A 104 1.26 -40.49 -4.79
C ASP A 104 0.52 -39.59 -3.80
N LYS A 105 0.57 -38.27 -4.01
CA LYS A 105 -0.06 -37.24 -3.16
C LYS A 105 -0.83 -36.23 -4.01
N PHE A 106 -1.58 -36.73 -4.99
CA PHE A 106 -2.19 -35.90 -6.03
C PHE A 106 -2.97 -34.70 -5.46
N TRP A 107 -3.92 -34.93 -4.54
CA TRP A 107 -4.78 -33.87 -4.01
C TRP A 107 -4.07 -32.92 -3.04
N GLU A 108 -2.99 -33.37 -2.41
CA GLU A 108 -2.21 -32.56 -1.47
C GLU A 108 -1.22 -31.65 -2.21
N THR A 109 -0.75 -32.10 -3.37
CA THR A 109 0.34 -31.45 -4.10
C THR A 109 -0.10 -30.82 -5.41
N ASN A 110 -1.34 -31.02 -5.87
CA ASN A 110 -1.76 -30.47 -7.15
C ASN A 110 -1.59 -28.95 -7.19
N GLN A 111 -1.08 -28.48 -8.31
CA GLN A 111 -1.00 -27.06 -8.61
C GLN A 111 -1.41 -26.90 -10.06
N TYR A 112 -2.54 -26.24 -10.25
CA TYR A 112 -2.95 -25.79 -11.57
C TYR A 112 -1.93 -24.77 -12.08
N LEU A 113 -1.55 -24.90 -13.34
CA LEU A 113 -0.71 -23.89 -14.01
C LEU A 113 -1.44 -22.55 -14.02
N GLU A 114 -2.74 -22.58 -14.31
CA GLU A 114 -3.64 -21.43 -14.31
C GLU A 114 -5.09 -21.81 -13.97
N GLY A 115 -5.94 -20.79 -13.82
CA GLY A 115 -7.38 -21.00 -13.67
C GLY A 115 -8.03 -21.68 -14.89
N ASN A 116 -9.22 -22.24 -14.66
CA ASN A 116 -9.93 -23.06 -15.64
C ASN A 116 -10.44 -22.24 -16.85
N ALA A 117 -9.92 -22.52 -18.06
CA ALA A 117 -10.35 -21.85 -19.29
C ALA A 117 -11.67 -22.44 -19.80
N LEU A 118 -12.64 -21.60 -20.15
CA LEU A 118 -13.89 -22.07 -20.77
C LEU A 118 -13.62 -22.73 -22.13
N MET A 119 -14.09 -23.96 -22.32
CA MET A 119 -14.01 -24.63 -23.61
C MET A 119 -14.98 -23.98 -24.60
N ARG A 120 -14.52 -23.64 -25.81
CA ARG A 120 -15.37 -23.01 -26.83
C ARG A 120 -15.74 -24.02 -27.90
N ALA A 121 -16.91 -23.84 -28.49
CA ALA A 121 -17.35 -24.67 -29.61
C ALA A 121 -16.33 -24.59 -30.77
N GLY A 122 -16.05 -25.74 -31.38
CA GLY A 122 -15.03 -25.90 -32.41
C GLY A 122 -13.61 -26.06 -31.85
N ARG A 123 -12.65 -26.23 -32.76
CA ARG A 123 -11.23 -26.44 -32.43
C ARG A 123 -10.57 -25.16 -31.95
N GLN A 124 -9.90 -25.25 -30.82
CA GLN A 124 -9.18 -24.17 -30.16
C GLN A 124 -7.81 -24.67 -29.69
N THR A 125 -6.91 -23.72 -29.51
CA THR A 125 -5.60 -23.94 -28.89
C THR A 125 -5.60 -23.23 -27.55
N TYR A 126 -5.48 -24.00 -26.47
CA TYR A 126 -5.35 -23.50 -25.10
C TYR A 126 -3.89 -23.53 -24.70
N ARG A 127 -3.38 -22.44 -24.15
CA ARG A 127 -1.98 -22.36 -23.69
C ARG A 127 -1.95 -22.04 -22.20
N PHE A 128 -1.07 -22.69 -21.46
CA PHE A 128 -0.88 -22.56 -20.02
C PHE A 128 0.61 -22.43 -19.74
N TYR A 129 1.04 -21.25 -19.31
CA TYR A 129 2.44 -20.92 -19.03
C TYR A 129 2.85 -21.41 -17.63
N PHE A 130 4.15 -21.62 -17.44
CA PHE A 130 4.73 -22.06 -16.19
C PHE A 130 5.05 -20.92 -15.21
N SER A 131 4.79 -19.67 -15.58
CA SER A 131 5.03 -18.49 -14.75
C SER A 131 4.27 -18.49 -13.42
N GLY A 132 3.19 -19.27 -13.30
CA GLY A 132 2.50 -19.49 -12.03
C GLY A 132 3.23 -20.44 -11.06
N LEU A 133 4.23 -21.18 -11.52
CA LEU A 133 4.91 -22.22 -10.74
C LEU A 133 6.12 -21.69 -9.96
N ARG A 134 6.37 -22.28 -8.80
CA ARG A 134 7.60 -22.03 -8.03
C ARG A 134 8.82 -22.51 -8.85
N PRO A 135 9.92 -21.75 -8.93
CA PRO A 135 11.13 -22.19 -9.64
C PRO A 135 11.69 -23.53 -9.13
N SER A 136 11.61 -23.77 -7.81
CA SER A 136 12.01 -25.05 -7.21
C SER A 136 11.18 -26.24 -7.68
N ARG A 137 9.93 -26.00 -8.08
CA ARG A 137 9.02 -27.03 -8.58
C ARG A 137 9.36 -27.42 -10.02
N LEU A 138 9.70 -26.45 -10.86
CA LEU A 138 10.17 -26.66 -12.24
C LEU A 138 11.39 -27.59 -12.32
N VAL A 139 12.26 -27.54 -11.31
CA VAL A 139 13.49 -28.35 -11.25
C VAL A 139 13.36 -29.64 -10.42
N SER A 140 12.22 -29.87 -9.75
CA SER A 140 12.07 -31.00 -8.81
C SER A 140 12.09 -32.37 -9.48
N GLY A 141 11.60 -32.48 -10.72
CA GLY A 141 11.45 -33.74 -11.45
C GLY A 141 10.41 -34.72 -10.88
N ASN A 142 9.68 -34.33 -9.83
CA ASN A 142 8.73 -35.18 -9.12
C ASN A 142 7.31 -35.12 -9.70
N ASP A 143 6.97 -34.02 -10.37
CA ASP A 143 5.62 -33.80 -10.87
C ASP A 143 5.32 -34.61 -12.15
N ARG A 144 4.04 -35.00 -12.26
CA ARG A 144 3.43 -35.44 -13.50
C ARG A 144 2.53 -34.34 -14.06
N LEU A 145 2.43 -34.29 -15.38
CA LEU A 145 1.59 -33.35 -16.10
C LEU A 145 0.18 -33.92 -16.28
N TYR A 146 -0.82 -33.13 -15.91
CA TYR A 146 -2.22 -33.49 -16.02
C TYR A 146 -3.00 -32.47 -16.84
N VAL A 147 -3.79 -32.90 -17.82
CA VAL A 147 -4.82 -32.05 -18.44
C VAL A 147 -6.15 -32.33 -17.75
N PHE A 148 -6.76 -31.30 -17.20
CA PHE A 148 -8.03 -31.34 -16.50
C PHE A 148 -9.15 -30.85 -17.41
N ILE A 149 -10.23 -31.62 -17.45
CA ILE A 149 -11.50 -31.21 -18.03
C ILE A 149 -12.54 -31.29 -16.92
N GLN A 150 -13.17 -30.17 -16.62
CA GLN A 150 -14.11 -30.02 -15.52
C GLN A 150 -15.45 -29.52 -16.03
N ASP A 151 -16.53 -29.97 -15.40
CA ASP A 151 -17.85 -29.41 -15.57
C ASP A 151 -17.84 -27.88 -15.32
N LEU A 152 -18.57 -27.14 -16.14
CA LEU A 152 -18.80 -25.71 -15.96
C LEU A 152 -19.69 -25.42 -14.74
N GLY A 153 -20.62 -26.35 -14.43
CA GLY A 153 -21.59 -26.26 -13.34
C GLY A 153 -22.69 -25.20 -13.56
N GLY A 154 -23.70 -25.21 -12.68
CA GLY A 154 -24.78 -24.22 -12.68
C GLY A 154 -25.92 -24.50 -13.67
N GLU A 155 -26.31 -23.49 -14.46
CA GLU A 155 -27.36 -23.61 -15.49
C GLU A 155 -26.85 -24.19 -16.82
N ALA A 156 -25.53 -24.28 -16.99
CA ALA A 156 -24.91 -24.82 -18.21
C ALA A 156 -24.99 -26.35 -18.24
N ARG A 157 -26.10 -26.88 -18.78
CA ARG A 157 -26.40 -28.31 -18.81
C ARG A 157 -26.37 -28.90 -20.21
N GLY A 158 -26.23 -30.22 -20.29
CA GLY A 158 -26.45 -30.99 -21.52
C GLY A 158 -25.35 -31.99 -21.80
N ASN A 159 -25.17 -32.30 -23.08
CA ASN A 159 -24.13 -33.21 -23.54
C ASN A 159 -23.07 -32.43 -24.30
N ALA A 160 -21.80 -32.85 -24.16
CA ALA A 160 -20.70 -32.36 -24.96
C ALA A 160 -19.81 -33.51 -25.42
N THR A 161 -19.37 -33.44 -26.66
CA THR A 161 -18.26 -34.24 -27.19
C THR A 161 -17.03 -33.35 -27.23
N ILE A 162 -16.07 -33.65 -26.37
CA ILE A 162 -14.78 -32.96 -26.32
C ILE A 162 -13.74 -33.86 -26.98
N LYS A 163 -12.91 -33.32 -27.88
CA LYS A 163 -11.77 -34.04 -28.46
C LYS A 163 -10.48 -33.29 -28.20
N ILE A 164 -9.45 -34.00 -27.75
CA ILE A 164 -8.10 -33.45 -27.60
C ILE A 164 -7.23 -34.11 -28.66
N SER A 165 -6.71 -33.31 -29.59
CA SER A 165 -5.94 -33.78 -30.75
C SER A 165 -4.44 -33.61 -30.58
N LYS A 166 -4.00 -32.67 -29.75
CA LYS A 166 -2.57 -32.38 -29.58
C LYS A 166 -2.28 -31.82 -28.18
N VAL A 167 -1.19 -32.28 -27.58
CA VAL A 167 -0.62 -31.70 -26.37
C VAL A 167 0.88 -31.55 -26.55
N VAL A 168 1.41 -30.33 -26.36
CA VAL A 168 2.84 -30.05 -26.53
C VAL A 168 3.40 -29.22 -25.38
N LEU A 169 4.71 -29.35 -25.16
CA LEU A 169 5.50 -28.47 -24.31
C LEU A 169 6.27 -27.48 -25.19
N GLY A 170 6.21 -26.20 -24.86
CA GLY A 170 6.99 -25.14 -25.48
C GLY A 170 8.05 -24.59 -24.54
N GLU A 171 9.21 -24.25 -25.10
CA GLU A 171 10.30 -23.54 -24.41
C GLU A 171 10.00 -22.03 -24.28
N THR A 172 10.65 -21.38 -23.32
CA THR A 172 10.63 -19.90 -23.18
C THR A 172 11.24 -19.24 -24.41
N VAL A 173 10.57 -18.21 -24.95
CA VAL A 173 11.08 -17.37 -26.05
C VAL A 173 11.17 -15.90 -25.66
N GLY A 174 11.91 -15.09 -26.42
CA GLY A 174 11.95 -13.64 -26.21
C GLY A 174 10.55 -13.02 -26.36
N GLY A 175 10.18 -12.11 -25.44
CA GLY A 175 8.85 -11.46 -25.46
C GLY A 175 7.69 -12.32 -24.95
N TRP A 176 7.97 -13.50 -24.37
CA TRP A 176 6.94 -14.43 -23.88
C TRP A 176 5.92 -13.81 -22.93
N LEU A 177 6.30 -12.79 -22.14
CA LEU A 177 5.40 -12.17 -21.17
C LEU A 177 4.25 -11.41 -21.86
N ASP A 178 4.54 -10.70 -22.95
CA ASP A 178 3.52 -9.97 -23.72
C ASP A 178 2.64 -10.95 -24.52
N GLU A 179 3.25 -12.03 -25.03
CA GLU A 179 2.52 -13.13 -25.66
C GLU A 179 1.58 -13.82 -24.66
N MET A 180 2.04 -14.08 -23.43
CA MET A 180 1.25 -14.65 -22.35
C MET A 180 0.07 -13.75 -21.99
N LYS A 181 0.32 -12.47 -21.69
CA LYS A 181 -0.73 -11.47 -21.38
C LYS A 181 -1.79 -11.43 -22.48
N SER A 182 -1.37 -11.39 -23.74
CA SER A 182 -2.26 -11.38 -24.91
C SER A 182 -3.04 -12.68 -25.07
N THR A 183 -2.38 -13.82 -24.83
CA THR A 183 -3.00 -15.15 -24.91
C THR A 183 -4.05 -15.33 -23.83
N TYR A 184 -3.74 -14.97 -22.59
CA TYR A 184 -4.66 -15.04 -21.47
C TYR A 184 -5.82 -14.06 -21.59
N ALA A 185 -5.56 -12.83 -22.06
CA ALA A 185 -6.64 -11.89 -22.35
C ALA A 185 -7.67 -12.50 -23.32
N ARG A 186 -7.22 -13.17 -24.39
CA ARG A 186 -8.11 -13.85 -25.35
C ARG A 186 -8.75 -15.13 -24.79
N GLN A 187 -7.95 -16.00 -24.18
CA GLN A 187 -8.36 -17.32 -23.68
C GLN A 187 -9.46 -17.19 -22.64
N TYR A 188 -9.25 -16.32 -21.66
CA TYR A 188 -10.12 -16.12 -20.50
C TYR A 188 -11.13 -14.99 -20.66
N ARG A 189 -11.12 -14.28 -21.81
CA ARG A 189 -11.95 -13.10 -22.09
C ARG A 189 -11.76 -11.99 -21.05
N TRP A 190 -10.49 -11.62 -20.81
CA TRP A 190 -10.23 -10.42 -20.03
C TRP A 190 -10.97 -9.28 -20.75
N PRO A 191 -11.86 -8.55 -20.06
CA PRO A 191 -12.64 -7.52 -20.72
C PRO A 191 -11.69 -6.49 -21.33
N GLU A 192 -11.94 -6.07 -22.56
CA GLU A 192 -11.19 -4.97 -23.17
C GLU A 192 -11.52 -3.67 -22.44
N VAL A 193 -10.92 -3.47 -21.28
CA VAL A 193 -11.17 -2.27 -20.50
C VAL A 193 -10.49 -1.12 -21.20
N GLU A 194 -11.23 -0.02 -21.38
CA GLU A 194 -10.72 1.19 -22.06
C GLU A 194 -9.48 1.75 -21.35
N LYS A 195 -8.87 2.85 -21.80
CA LYS A 195 -7.93 3.63 -20.96
C LYS A 195 -8.69 4.77 -20.27
N ILE A 196 -8.19 5.26 -19.14
CA ILE A 196 -8.71 6.43 -18.43
C ILE A 196 -7.74 7.51 -18.81
N GLU A 197 -8.28 8.68 -19.08
CA GLU A 197 -7.53 9.83 -19.47
C GLU A 197 -6.54 10.21 -18.36
N PRO A 198 -5.34 10.72 -18.68
CA PRO A 198 -4.35 11.22 -17.71
C PRO A 198 -4.83 12.36 -16.80
N LEU A 199 -6.12 12.69 -16.80
CA LEU A 199 -6.76 13.80 -16.11
C LEU A 199 -6.85 13.59 -14.59
N TYR A 200 -6.77 12.34 -14.14
CA TYR A 200 -6.80 11.95 -12.71
C TYR A 200 -5.40 11.77 -12.11
N TYR A 201 -4.34 11.88 -12.91
CA TYR A 201 -2.99 11.68 -12.42
C TYR A 201 -2.56 12.83 -11.52
N GLU A 202 -1.86 12.48 -10.44
CA GLU A 202 -1.12 13.46 -9.66
C GLU A 202 0.07 14.00 -10.47
N HIS A 203 0.23 15.31 -10.44
CA HIS A 203 1.29 16.07 -11.09
C HIS A 203 2.13 16.77 -10.02
N LEU A 204 3.10 16.05 -9.49
CA LEU A 204 3.98 16.50 -8.40
C LEU A 204 5.41 16.77 -8.89
N GLU A 205 5.66 16.73 -10.20
CA GLU A 205 7.00 16.79 -10.79
C GLU A 205 7.72 18.13 -10.50
N LYS A 206 6.95 19.20 -10.22
CA LYS A 206 7.47 20.51 -9.82
C LYS A 206 7.42 20.76 -8.30
N GLY A 207 6.92 19.79 -7.54
CA GLY A 207 6.75 19.88 -6.09
C GLY A 207 8.09 19.90 -5.36
N VAL A 208 8.21 20.80 -4.39
CA VAL A 208 9.34 20.92 -3.47
C VAL A 208 8.83 21.06 -2.05
N ASP A 209 9.58 20.54 -1.07
CA ASP A 209 9.23 20.64 0.34
C ASP A 209 9.17 22.11 0.79
N TRP A 210 7.97 22.56 1.20
CA TRP A 210 7.75 23.93 1.63
C TRP A 210 8.54 24.30 2.89
N LYS A 211 8.80 23.36 3.81
CA LYS A 211 9.59 23.64 5.02
C LYS A 211 11.03 24.02 4.68
N GLN A 212 11.60 23.41 3.64
CA GLN A 212 12.94 23.76 3.15
C GLN A 212 12.93 25.11 2.44
N VAL A 213 11.96 25.35 1.54
CA VAL A 213 11.84 26.62 0.81
C VAL A 213 11.63 27.80 1.75
N SER A 214 10.70 27.66 2.70
CA SER A 214 10.33 28.72 3.64
C SER A 214 11.43 29.08 4.64
N SER A 215 12.49 28.27 4.73
CA SER A 215 13.66 28.49 5.58
C SER A 215 14.74 29.39 4.95
N ASP A 216 14.63 29.73 3.67
CA ASP A 216 15.58 30.59 2.96
C ASP A 216 15.53 32.04 3.51
N PRO A 217 16.64 32.59 4.02
CA PRO A 217 16.66 33.95 4.57
C PRO A 217 16.50 35.05 3.51
N SER A 218 16.69 34.73 2.22
CA SER A 218 16.52 35.65 1.09
C SER A 218 15.13 35.55 0.45
N LEU A 219 14.22 34.77 1.04
CA LEU A 219 12.86 34.58 0.55
C LEU A 219 12.06 35.89 0.63
N THR A 220 11.52 36.31 -0.51
CA THR A 220 10.54 37.40 -0.61
C THR A 220 9.18 36.80 -0.91
N ARG A 221 8.16 37.14 -0.13
CA ARG A 221 6.78 36.65 -0.33
C ARG A 221 5.92 37.72 -0.99
N LEU A 222 5.16 37.32 -2.00
CA LEU A 222 4.12 38.11 -2.64
C LEU A 222 2.79 37.38 -2.43
N SER A 223 1.89 38.00 -1.67
CA SER A 223 0.53 37.47 -1.49
C SER A 223 -0.28 37.63 -2.76
N LEU A 224 -1.01 36.58 -3.11
CA LEU A 224 -2.02 36.54 -4.16
C LEU A 224 -3.43 36.46 -3.56
N ASP A 225 -3.61 36.91 -2.32
CA ASP A 225 -4.91 36.99 -1.64
C ASP A 225 -5.74 38.18 -2.12
N GLY A 226 -7.02 38.22 -1.75
CA GLY A 226 -7.96 39.25 -2.14
C GLY A 226 -8.90 38.78 -3.25
N PRO A 227 -9.30 39.63 -4.20
CA PRO A 227 -10.33 39.29 -5.19
C PRO A 227 -9.84 38.28 -6.23
N TRP A 228 -10.65 37.24 -6.46
CA TRP A 228 -10.50 36.25 -7.52
C TRP A 228 -11.80 36.12 -8.29
N ARG A 229 -11.72 35.72 -9.56
CA ARG A 229 -12.88 35.29 -10.36
C ARG A 229 -13.17 33.83 -10.06
N LYS A 230 -14.42 33.49 -9.77
CA LYS A 230 -14.89 32.12 -9.52
C LYS A 230 -16.09 31.82 -10.40
N LYS A 231 -16.21 30.56 -10.84
CA LYS A 231 -17.44 30.06 -11.46
C LYS A 231 -17.63 28.58 -11.14
N PHE A 232 -18.84 28.22 -10.73
CA PHE A 232 -19.27 26.83 -10.59
C PHE A 232 -19.75 26.28 -11.94
N PHE A 233 -19.27 25.10 -12.32
CA PHE A 233 -19.57 24.43 -13.59
C PHE A 233 -20.49 23.22 -13.44
N GLY A 234 -20.95 22.91 -12.22
CA GLY A 234 -21.78 21.75 -11.93
C GLY A 234 -20.99 20.50 -11.58
N GLU A 235 -21.72 19.46 -11.24
CA GLU A 235 -21.21 18.09 -11.09
C GLU A 235 -20.81 17.58 -12.49
N LYS A 236 -19.55 17.17 -12.65
CA LYS A 236 -18.93 16.82 -13.95
C LYS A 236 -17.88 15.71 -13.79
N THR A 237 -17.97 14.88 -12.75
CA THR A 237 -16.95 13.89 -12.39
C THR A 237 -16.57 12.96 -13.52
N TRP A 238 -17.49 12.61 -14.42
CA TRP A 238 -17.21 11.76 -15.59
C TRP A 238 -17.42 12.45 -16.95
N ASP A 239 -17.52 13.78 -16.97
CA ASP A 239 -17.58 14.57 -18.21
C ASP A 239 -16.16 14.78 -18.76
N TYR A 240 -15.60 13.75 -19.39
CA TYR A 240 -14.21 13.77 -19.89
C TYR A 240 -13.89 14.93 -20.84
N PRO A 241 -14.78 15.34 -21.77
CA PRO A 241 -14.56 16.55 -22.57
C PRO A 241 -14.35 17.80 -21.72
N PHE A 242 -15.17 18.02 -20.69
CA PHE A 242 -14.96 19.12 -19.74
C PHE A 242 -13.66 18.98 -18.94
N LEU A 243 -13.33 17.76 -18.50
CA LEU A 243 -12.10 17.51 -17.75
C LEU A 243 -10.84 17.69 -18.61
N ALA A 244 -10.92 17.50 -19.92
CA ALA A 244 -9.83 17.74 -20.85
C ALA A 244 -9.69 19.22 -21.25
N ASP A 245 -10.75 20.02 -21.06
CA ASP A 245 -10.80 21.42 -21.44
C ASP A 245 -9.99 22.31 -20.47
N ASP A 246 -8.95 22.95 -21.00
CA ASP A 246 -8.07 23.88 -20.31
C ASP A 246 -8.24 25.33 -20.80
N GLN A 247 -9.28 25.65 -21.58
CA GLN A 247 -9.48 27.00 -22.12
C GLN A 247 -9.52 28.07 -21.02
N TYR A 248 -10.06 27.71 -19.85
CA TYR A 248 -10.16 28.56 -18.66
C TYR A 248 -8.83 28.74 -17.92
N ALA A 249 -7.75 28.08 -18.34
CA ALA A 249 -6.39 28.34 -17.86
C ALA A 249 -5.65 29.33 -18.76
N GLN A 250 -6.11 29.54 -19.99
CA GLN A 250 -5.37 30.30 -21.00
C GLN A 250 -5.28 31.80 -20.63
N PRO A 251 -4.12 32.44 -20.90
CA PRO A 251 -4.01 33.89 -20.85
C PRO A 251 -5.03 34.53 -21.81
N GLY A 252 -5.68 35.61 -21.38
CA GLY A 252 -6.63 36.34 -22.23
C GLY A 252 -8.06 35.79 -22.31
N TYR A 253 -8.35 34.64 -21.67
CA TYR A 253 -9.75 34.21 -21.50
C TYR A 253 -10.54 35.27 -20.70
N LEU A 254 -11.71 35.65 -21.23
CA LEU A 254 -12.58 36.68 -20.66
C LEU A 254 -13.50 36.08 -19.59
N ASP A 255 -13.26 36.42 -18.33
CA ASP A 255 -14.00 35.96 -17.15
C ASP A 255 -14.88 37.05 -16.53
N GLU A 256 -15.26 38.08 -17.31
CA GLU A 256 -16.05 39.23 -16.84
C GLU A 256 -17.41 38.83 -16.25
N ASN A 257 -18.01 37.75 -16.76
CA ASN A 257 -19.28 37.20 -16.29
C ASN A 257 -19.14 36.23 -15.10
N TRP A 258 -17.94 36.08 -14.53
CA TRP A 258 -17.69 35.23 -13.37
C TRP A 258 -17.85 36.06 -12.09
N GLU A 259 -18.32 35.41 -11.03
CA GLU A 259 -18.44 36.05 -9.72
C GLU A 259 -17.06 36.43 -9.17
N THR A 260 -17.02 37.48 -8.34
CA THR A 260 -15.81 37.85 -7.60
C THR A 260 -15.92 37.34 -6.17
N VAL A 261 -14.95 36.56 -5.74
CA VAL A 261 -14.82 36.06 -4.37
C VAL A 261 -13.55 36.58 -3.71
N GLN A 262 -13.52 36.64 -2.39
CA GLN A 262 -12.31 36.94 -1.63
C GLN A 262 -11.63 35.63 -1.26
N VAL A 263 -10.34 35.52 -1.58
CA VAL A 263 -9.45 34.42 -1.18
C VAL A 263 -8.51 34.95 -0.09
N PRO A 264 -8.29 34.26 1.04
CA PRO A 264 -8.92 32.99 1.42
C PRO A 264 -10.44 33.11 1.60
N GLU A 265 -11.18 32.10 1.13
CA GLU A 265 -12.62 32.03 1.27
C GLU A 265 -13.00 31.56 2.69
N PRO A 266 -14.16 31.99 3.23
CA PRO A 266 -14.67 31.42 4.47
C PRO A 266 -15.01 29.94 4.29
N SER A 267 -14.80 29.17 5.35
CA SER A 267 -15.23 27.77 5.43
C SER A 267 -16.77 27.71 5.50
N VAL A 268 -17.41 27.43 4.36
CA VAL A 268 -18.87 27.33 4.23
C VAL A 268 -19.26 25.86 4.06
N PRO A 269 -20.07 25.28 4.96
CA PRO A 269 -20.58 23.92 4.82
C PRO A 269 -21.71 23.82 3.80
N ASP A 270 -22.09 22.59 3.46
CA ASP A 270 -23.24 22.27 2.60
C ASP A 270 -23.14 22.82 1.17
N GLN A 271 -21.91 23.05 0.68
CA GLN A 271 -21.73 23.51 -0.69
C GLN A 271 -22.13 22.41 -1.68
N LYS A 272 -22.60 22.83 -2.87
CA LYS A 272 -22.86 21.90 -3.97
C LYS A 272 -21.52 21.37 -4.49
N GLY A 273 -21.35 20.05 -4.48
CA GLY A 273 -20.18 19.40 -5.07
C GLY A 273 -20.16 19.52 -6.60
N GLY A 274 -18.97 19.35 -7.17
CA GLY A 274 -18.68 19.51 -8.59
C GLY A 274 -17.45 20.38 -8.83
N TYR A 275 -17.37 20.95 -10.03
CA TYR A 275 -16.18 21.66 -10.47
C TYR A 275 -16.32 23.17 -10.38
N PHE A 276 -15.26 23.80 -9.90
CA PHE A 276 -15.08 25.24 -9.83
C PHE A 276 -13.84 25.62 -10.62
N TRP A 277 -13.90 26.74 -11.32
CA TRP A 277 -12.70 27.41 -11.80
C TRP A 277 -12.50 28.71 -11.05
N TYR A 278 -11.27 28.91 -10.58
CA TYR A 278 -10.77 30.16 -10.03
C TYR A 278 -9.76 30.75 -10.99
N ARG A 279 -9.83 32.07 -11.18
CA ARG A 279 -8.88 32.82 -11.99
C ARG A 279 -8.45 34.09 -11.29
N ARG A 280 -7.15 34.35 -11.32
CA ARG A 280 -6.56 35.61 -10.89
C ARG A 280 -5.53 36.07 -11.90
N VAL A 281 -5.71 37.31 -12.32
CA VAL A 281 -4.71 38.05 -13.07
C VAL A 281 -3.95 38.94 -12.10
N PHE A 282 -2.63 38.89 -12.11
CA PHE A 282 -1.78 39.68 -11.21
C PHE A 282 -0.56 40.21 -11.96
N ASP A 283 -0.08 41.38 -11.55
CA ASP A 283 1.16 41.94 -12.06
C ASP A 283 2.32 41.54 -11.14
N LEU A 284 3.38 40.98 -11.73
CA LEU A 284 4.59 40.62 -11.01
C LEU A 284 5.46 41.88 -10.83
N PRO A 285 5.75 42.32 -9.58
CA PRO A 285 6.56 43.52 -9.35
C PRO A 285 7.93 43.44 -10.03
N GLU A 286 8.44 44.58 -10.51
CA GLU A 286 9.75 44.65 -11.19
C GLU A 286 10.91 44.22 -10.30
N ASP A 287 10.83 44.52 -9.00
CA ASP A 287 11.82 44.22 -7.97
C ASP A 287 11.65 42.84 -7.33
N PHE A 288 10.57 42.10 -7.64
CA PHE A 288 10.35 40.77 -7.09
C PHE A 288 11.43 39.79 -7.58
N PRO A 289 12.07 38.99 -6.71
CA PRO A 289 13.08 38.01 -7.11
C PRO A 289 12.54 36.97 -8.11
N ARG A 290 13.18 36.84 -9.27
CA ARG A 290 12.74 35.92 -10.35
C ARG A 290 13.70 34.77 -10.66
N LYS A 291 14.85 34.69 -10.00
CA LYS A 291 15.84 33.63 -10.25
C LYS A 291 15.32 32.24 -9.86
N ARG A 292 14.48 32.19 -8.83
CA ARG A 292 13.69 31.02 -8.48
C ARG A 292 12.42 31.46 -7.76
N VAL A 293 11.28 30.94 -8.21
CA VAL A 293 9.98 31.32 -7.65
C VAL A 293 9.15 30.07 -7.41
N TYR A 294 8.58 29.99 -6.21
CA TYR A 294 7.70 28.91 -5.80
C TYR A 294 6.28 29.42 -5.62
N LEU A 295 5.30 28.65 -6.08
CA LEU A 295 3.88 28.88 -5.80
C LEU A 295 3.45 27.99 -4.63
N ARG A 296 2.93 28.61 -3.58
CA ARG A 296 2.38 27.94 -2.40
C ARG A 296 0.89 28.23 -2.30
N LEU A 297 0.08 27.17 -2.17
CA LEU A 297 -1.31 27.26 -1.75
C LEU A 297 -1.40 26.51 -0.42
N ASP A 298 -1.65 27.24 0.66
CA ASP A 298 -1.58 26.65 2.00
C ASP A 298 -2.70 25.63 2.24
N ASP A 299 -3.91 25.91 1.76
CA ASP A 299 -5.06 25.02 1.91
C ASP A 299 -6.06 25.21 0.76
N LEU A 300 -6.38 24.09 0.11
CA LEU A 300 -7.32 23.98 -0.99
C LEU A 300 -8.11 22.69 -0.82
N ALA A 301 -9.44 22.79 -0.82
CA ALA A 301 -10.31 21.63 -0.64
C ALA A 301 -11.30 21.46 -1.81
N ASP A 302 -11.51 20.25 -2.36
CA ASP A 302 -10.87 18.98 -1.96
C ASP A 302 -9.62 18.67 -2.78
N ASP A 303 -9.70 18.81 -4.11
CA ASP A 303 -8.66 18.49 -5.08
C ASP A 303 -8.57 19.57 -6.17
N ALA A 304 -7.38 19.86 -6.69
CA ALA A 304 -7.25 20.80 -7.79
C ALA A 304 -6.09 20.50 -8.73
N ARG A 305 -6.29 20.96 -9.99
CA ARG A 305 -5.21 21.19 -10.96
C ARG A 305 -4.91 22.68 -11.00
N ILE A 306 -3.62 23.02 -10.89
CA ILE A 306 -3.13 24.39 -10.80
C ILE A 306 -2.42 24.74 -12.09
N TYR A 307 -2.73 25.89 -12.68
CA TYR A 307 -2.18 26.37 -13.93
C TYR A 307 -1.63 27.78 -13.80
N LEU A 308 -0.48 28.03 -14.41
CA LEU A 308 0.11 29.36 -14.51
C LEU A 308 0.36 29.68 -15.99
N ASN A 309 -0.22 30.78 -16.45
CA ASN A 309 -0.16 31.23 -17.84
C ASN A 309 -0.52 30.11 -18.85
N GLY A 310 -1.60 29.37 -18.58
CA GLY A 310 -2.07 28.25 -19.42
C GLY A 310 -1.30 26.94 -19.27
N LYS A 311 -0.20 26.90 -18.49
CA LYS A 311 0.61 25.69 -18.29
C LYS A 311 0.29 25.03 -16.95
N LEU A 312 0.12 23.71 -16.95
CA LEU A 312 -0.11 22.93 -15.74
C LEU A 312 1.11 22.95 -14.82
N VAL A 313 0.95 23.50 -13.61
CA VAL A 313 1.98 23.59 -12.57
C VAL A 313 2.03 22.29 -11.75
N GLY A 314 0.87 21.76 -11.37
CA GLY A 314 0.76 20.56 -10.55
C GLY A 314 -0.65 20.29 -10.04
N THR A 315 -0.78 19.28 -9.17
CA THR A 315 -2.02 18.92 -8.46
C THR A 315 -1.86 19.05 -6.96
N GLN A 316 -2.93 19.44 -6.27
CA GLN A 316 -2.98 19.51 -4.81
C GLN A 316 -4.31 18.95 -4.30
N THR A 317 -4.23 18.11 -3.28
CA THR A 317 -5.39 17.58 -2.55
C THR A 317 -5.11 17.76 -1.07
N SER A 318 -5.74 18.73 -0.39
CA SER A 318 -5.53 18.87 1.06
C SER A 318 -6.42 17.90 1.88
N THR A 319 -6.90 16.83 1.25
CA THR A 319 -7.73 15.76 1.82
C THR A 319 -7.20 14.39 1.36
N GLU A 320 -7.47 13.34 2.12
CA GLU A 320 -7.08 11.97 1.77
C GLU A 320 -7.83 11.55 0.52
N LYS A 321 -7.10 11.45 -0.59
CA LYS A 321 -7.64 11.09 -1.89
C LYS A 321 -7.49 9.60 -2.14
N ARG A 322 -8.61 8.93 -2.39
CA ARG A 322 -8.70 7.55 -2.85
C ARG A 322 -9.38 7.52 -4.22
N LEU A 323 -8.76 6.85 -5.19
CA LEU A 323 -9.31 6.70 -6.53
C LEU A 323 -9.60 5.21 -6.75
N ASP A 324 -10.88 4.83 -6.66
CA ASP A 324 -11.31 3.45 -6.84
C ASP A 324 -11.61 3.19 -8.31
N TRP A 325 -11.09 2.08 -8.85
CA TRP A 325 -11.51 1.63 -10.17
C TRP A 325 -12.83 0.88 -10.05
N VAL A 326 -13.79 1.27 -10.87
CA VAL A 326 -15.00 0.47 -11.09
C VAL A 326 -14.95 -0.03 -12.51
N ALA A 327 -14.67 -1.34 -12.67
CA ALA A 327 -14.59 -2.01 -13.95
C ALA A 327 -15.71 -3.05 -14.10
N GLU A 328 -16.14 -3.30 -15.33
CA GLU A 328 -17.07 -4.39 -15.63
C GLU A 328 -16.42 -5.73 -15.22
N ASN A 329 -17.15 -6.56 -14.46
CA ASN A 329 -16.62 -7.79 -13.85
C ASN A 329 -15.47 -7.58 -12.84
N GLY A 330 -15.25 -6.35 -12.36
CA GLY A 330 -14.19 -6.02 -11.39
C GLY A 330 -14.41 -6.56 -9.97
N SER A 331 -15.63 -7.03 -9.65
CA SER A 331 -16.03 -7.44 -8.31
C SER A 331 -15.82 -8.94 -8.06
N ARG A 332 -15.42 -9.34 -6.85
CA ARG A 332 -15.42 -10.76 -6.43
C ARG A 332 -16.81 -11.39 -6.34
N LYS A 333 -17.88 -10.58 -6.37
CA LYS A 333 -19.25 -11.06 -6.18
C LYS A 333 -19.84 -11.53 -7.51
N ALA A 334 -20.08 -12.84 -7.64
CA ALA A 334 -20.51 -13.47 -8.90
C ALA A 334 -21.76 -12.82 -9.56
N PHE A 335 -22.72 -12.32 -8.78
CA PHE A 335 -23.92 -11.67 -9.34
C PHE A 335 -23.63 -10.29 -9.97
N MET A 336 -22.43 -9.73 -9.77
CA MET A 336 -21.98 -8.48 -10.42
C MET A 336 -21.39 -8.72 -11.82
N PHE A 337 -21.21 -9.97 -12.23
CA PHE A 337 -20.68 -10.28 -13.55
C PHE A 337 -21.68 -9.95 -14.66
N GLY A 338 -21.22 -9.26 -15.71
CA GLY A 338 -22.02 -8.77 -16.83
C GLY A 338 -22.87 -7.53 -16.50
N VAL A 339 -22.71 -6.94 -15.31
CA VAL A 339 -23.41 -5.71 -14.94
C VAL A 339 -22.69 -4.50 -15.56
N PRO A 340 -23.36 -3.66 -16.38
CA PRO A 340 -22.75 -2.46 -16.94
C PRO A 340 -22.18 -1.54 -15.85
N VAL A 341 -21.02 -0.93 -16.09
CA VAL A 341 -20.31 -0.14 -15.06
C VAL A 341 -21.15 0.98 -14.46
N LYS A 342 -21.98 1.65 -15.26
CA LYS A 342 -22.93 2.66 -14.78
C LYS A 342 -23.85 2.11 -13.68
N LYS A 343 -24.37 0.89 -13.87
CA LYS A 343 -25.17 0.21 -12.83
C LYS A 343 -24.29 -0.29 -11.70
N ALA A 344 -23.09 -0.76 -12.00
CA ALA A 344 -22.18 -1.29 -10.99
C ALA A 344 -21.76 -0.21 -9.98
N VAL A 345 -21.37 0.99 -10.43
CA VAL A 345 -20.97 2.09 -9.54
C VAL A 345 -22.14 2.55 -8.66
N MET A 346 -23.34 2.69 -9.24
CA MET A 346 -24.55 3.10 -8.51
C MET A 346 -24.94 2.03 -7.48
N TRP A 347 -24.98 0.76 -7.87
CA TRP A 347 -25.39 -0.31 -6.98
C TRP A 347 -24.37 -0.59 -5.87
N GLN A 348 -23.08 -0.70 -6.22
CA GLN A 348 -22.03 -1.18 -5.32
C GLN A 348 -21.79 -0.25 -4.14
N HIS A 349 -21.85 1.06 -4.37
CA HIS A 349 -21.51 2.08 -3.38
C HIS A 349 -22.73 2.85 -2.85
N PHE A 350 -23.87 2.85 -3.57
CA PHE A 350 -25.01 3.70 -3.24
C PHE A 350 -26.28 2.87 -2.97
N ASP A 351 -26.91 2.25 -3.98
CA ASP A 351 -28.23 1.61 -3.83
C ASP A 351 -28.24 0.50 -2.77
N ARG A 352 -27.23 -0.40 -2.81
CA ARG A 352 -27.09 -1.50 -1.84
C ARG A 352 -27.01 -0.99 -0.39
N CYS A 353 -26.50 0.22 -0.22
CA CYS A 353 -26.24 0.83 1.08
C CYS A 353 -27.33 1.81 1.50
N GLY A 354 -28.41 1.93 0.70
CA GLY A 354 -29.50 2.87 0.95
C GLY A 354 -29.06 4.33 0.86
N VAL A 355 -27.99 4.61 0.09
CA VAL A 355 -27.43 5.94 -0.08
C VAL A 355 -27.86 6.50 -1.44
N PRO A 356 -28.36 7.74 -1.53
CA PRO A 356 -28.62 8.40 -2.81
C PRO A 356 -27.34 8.58 -3.63
N PHE A 357 -27.43 8.39 -4.95
CA PHE A 357 -26.33 8.69 -5.86
C PHE A 357 -26.07 10.22 -5.90
N PRO A 358 -24.90 10.71 -5.43
CA PRO A 358 -24.67 12.15 -5.27
C PRO A 358 -24.10 12.83 -6.52
N PHE A 359 -23.84 12.05 -7.58
CA PHE A 359 -23.31 12.53 -8.84
C PHE A 359 -24.41 12.77 -9.87
N ASP A 360 -24.10 13.48 -10.95
CA ASP A 360 -24.97 13.62 -12.10
C ASP A 360 -24.98 12.31 -12.91
N GLU A 361 -26.10 11.59 -12.86
CA GLU A 361 -26.29 10.35 -13.61
C GLU A 361 -26.14 10.55 -15.13
N ALA A 362 -26.44 11.75 -15.64
CA ALA A 362 -26.25 12.08 -17.05
C ALA A 362 -24.77 12.25 -17.43
N ALA A 363 -23.90 12.56 -16.46
CA ALA A 363 -22.46 12.60 -16.66
C ALA A 363 -21.84 11.19 -16.65
N VAL A 364 -22.53 10.17 -16.14
CA VAL A 364 -22.05 8.78 -16.17
C VAL A 364 -22.13 8.26 -17.60
N PRO A 365 -20.98 7.98 -18.25
CA PRO A 365 -20.93 7.68 -19.66
C PRO A 365 -21.53 6.30 -19.96
N ASP A 366 -22.40 6.25 -20.97
CA ASP A 366 -22.98 4.99 -21.46
C ASP A 366 -21.97 4.22 -22.32
N GLY A 367 -22.02 2.88 -22.26
CA GLY A 367 -21.16 2.00 -23.06
C GLY A 367 -19.69 1.93 -22.60
N LYS A 368 -19.31 2.68 -21.56
CA LYS A 368 -18.00 2.54 -20.90
C LYS A 368 -18.00 1.31 -20.00
N ASN A 369 -16.88 0.58 -20.01
CA ASN A 369 -16.66 -0.58 -19.17
C ASN A 369 -15.68 -0.32 -18.01
N ARG A 370 -15.33 0.95 -17.78
CA ARG A 370 -14.68 1.41 -16.56
C ARG A 370 -14.92 2.87 -16.22
N LEU A 371 -14.72 3.22 -14.95
CA LEU A 371 -14.62 4.59 -14.44
C LEU A 371 -13.72 4.66 -13.20
N VAL A 372 -13.28 5.88 -12.84
CA VAL A 372 -12.71 6.16 -11.51
C VAL A 372 -13.81 6.71 -10.63
N LEU A 373 -14.01 6.15 -9.44
CA LEU A 373 -14.78 6.76 -8.37
C LEU A 373 -13.83 7.48 -7.41
N PRO A 374 -13.78 8.82 -7.41
CA PRO A 374 -12.92 9.55 -6.51
C PRO A 374 -13.60 9.69 -5.14
N ILE A 375 -12.91 9.32 -4.07
CA ILE A 375 -13.38 9.35 -2.67
C ILE A 375 -12.39 10.18 -1.86
N TYR A 376 -12.91 11.11 -1.06
CA TYR A 376 -12.10 11.99 -0.22
C TYR A 376 -12.53 11.88 1.25
N SER A 377 -11.56 11.89 2.15
CA SER A 377 -11.77 11.90 3.60
C SER A 377 -10.68 12.70 4.28
N ASP A 378 -10.86 13.06 5.55
CA ASP A 378 -9.86 13.77 6.35
C ASP A 378 -9.45 15.15 5.79
N ASP A 379 -8.63 15.84 6.58
CA ASP A 379 -7.98 17.10 6.25
C ASP A 379 -6.51 17.05 6.69
N PHE A 380 -5.62 17.57 5.86
CA PHE A 380 -4.21 17.69 6.23
C PHE A 380 -3.57 18.92 5.60
N GLU A 381 -2.45 19.34 6.21
CA GLU A 381 -1.61 20.40 5.68
C GLU A 381 -0.86 19.89 4.43
N TRP A 382 -0.96 20.63 3.33
CA TRP A 382 -0.21 20.28 2.12
C TRP A 382 1.29 20.51 2.35
N PRO A 383 2.20 19.55 2.06
CA PRO A 383 3.62 19.72 2.37
C PRO A 383 4.41 20.44 1.27
N LEU A 384 3.87 20.56 0.06
CA LEU A 384 4.62 21.02 -1.12
C LEU A 384 4.34 22.48 -1.49
N ALA A 385 5.34 23.12 -2.10
CA ALA A 385 5.17 24.26 -3.00
C ALA A 385 5.65 23.85 -4.40
N TYR A 386 5.30 24.60 -5.44
CA TYR A 386 5.65 24.24 -6.83
C TYR A 386 6.65 25.22 -7.43
N ASP A 387 7.72 24.72 -8.04
CA ASP A 387 8.68 25.54 -8.79
C ASP A 387 8.06 26.04 -10.10
N VAL A 388 7.69 27.32 -10.10
CA VAL A 388 7.01 28.02 -11.20
C VAL A 388 7.93 29.00 -11.94
N THR A 389 9.24 28.94 -11.69
CA THR A 389 10.23 29.88 -12.22
C THR A 389 10.09 30.08 -13.74
N ASP A 390 10.03 28.98 -14.50
CA ASP A 390 10.00 29.02 -15.96
C ASP A 390 8.61 29.31 -16.55
N TYR A 391 7.60 29.46 -15.69
CA TYR A 391 6.20 29.68 -16.11
C TYR A 391 5.76 31.13 -15.89
N LEU A 392 6.51 31.91 -15.11
CA LEU A 392 6.28 33.34 -14.92
C LEU A 392 6.79 34.15 -16.10
N GLN A 393 6.09 35.25 -16.38
CA GLN A 393 6.52 36.26 -17.34
C GLN A 393 6.60 37.64 -16.68
N PRO A 394 7.40 38.59 -17.22
CA PRO A 394 7.39 39.97 -16.73
C PRO A 394 6.00 40.61 -16.81
N GLY A 395 5.64 41.41 -15.81
CA GLY A 395 4.35 42.09 -15.77
C GLY A 395 3.18 41.13 -15.50
N LYS A 396 2.17 41.16 -16.37
CA LYS A 396 0.90 40.48 -16.14
C LYS A 396 1.01 38.96 -16.28
N ASN A 397 0.54 38.23 -15.27
CA ASN A 397 0.46 36.77 -15.22
C ASN A 397 -0.97 36.33 -14.88
N THR A 398 -1.34 35.11 -15.28
CA THR A 398 -2.65 34.49 -15.00
C THR A 398 -2.45 33.20 -14.20
N LEU A 399 -2.98 33.15 -12.98
CA LEU A 399 -3.11 31.94 -12.18
C LEU A 399 -4.54 31.42 -12.32
N ALA A 400 -4.69 30.17 -12.71
CA ALA A 400 -5.99 29.50 -12.83
C ALA A 400 -5.97 28.17 -12.10
N ILE A 401 -7.06 27.87 -11.38
CA ILE A 401 -7.17 26.68 -10.56
C ILE A 401 -8.49 26.02 -10.92
N ARG A 402 -8.43 24.78 -11.41
CA ARG A 402 -9.61 23.92 -11.53
C ARG A 402 -9.73 23.08 -10.28
N LEU A 403 -10.69 23.43 -9.45
CA LEU A 403 -10.97 22.77 -8.18
C LEU A 403 -12.14 21.81 -8.36
N TYR A 404 -12.03 20.65 -7.74
CA TYR A 404 -13.07 19.65 -7.62
C TYR A 404 -13.47 19.54 -6.14
N GLY A 405 -14.73 19.85 -5.85
CA GLY A 405 -15.35 19.57 -4.56
C GLY A 405 -16.14 18.27 -4.67
N ASN A 406 -15.73 17.24 -3.94
CA ASN A 406 -16.34 15.92 -4.11
C ASN A 406 -17.78 15.90 -3.56
N PRO A 407 -18.82 15.56 -4.34
CA PRO A 407 -20.20 15.66 -3.89
C PRO A 407 -20.59 14.62 -2.83
N MET A 408 -19.76 13.61 -2.55
CA MET A 408 -20.02 12.60 -1.55
C MET A 408 -19.84 13.16 -0.14
N ARG A 409 -20.96 13.25 0.58
CA ARG A 409 -21.03 13.85 1.90
C ARG A 409 -21.41 12.83 2.99
N ALA A 410 -20.57 12.70 4.01
CA ALA A 410 -20.88 12.10 5.32
C ALA A 410 -21.65 10.75 5.31
N TRP A 411 -21.53 9.95 4.25
CA TRP A 411 -22.19 8.66 4.20
C TRP A 411 -21.41 7.63 5.01
N TRP A 412 -22.14 6.85 5.81
CA TRP A 412 -21.57 5.83 6.68
C TRP A 412 -20.73 4.78 5.93
N ILE A 413 -20.93 4.57 4.62
CA ILE A 413 -20.13 3.65 3.82
C ILE A 413 -18.74 4.20 3.48
N PHE A 414 -18.62 5.52 3.30
CA PHE A 414 -17.33 6.19 3.05
C PHE A 414 -16.66 6.62 4.37
N ARG A 415 -17.44 6.64 5.46
CA ARG A 415 -16.97 6.82 6.83
C ARG A 415 -16.09 8.05 6.99
N HIS A 416 -16.56 9.16 6.45
CA HIS A 416 -15.94 10.44 6.71
C HIS A 416 -15.90 10.70 8.23
N ARG A 417 -14.86 11.38 8.70
CA ARG A 417 -14.84 11.87 10.08
C ARG A 417 -15.77 13.08 10.18
N ASP A 418 -15.83 13.75 11.33
CA ASP A 418 -16.41 15.10 11.41
C ASP A 418 -15.48 16.16 10.75
N ASP A 419 -15.01 15.84 9.55
CA ASP A 419 -14.05 16.60 8.75
C ASP A 419 -14.76 17.51 7.72
N ARG A 420 -13.97 18.24 6.94
CA ARG A 420 -14.50 19.16 5.93
C ARG A 420 -15.15 18.47 4.73
N ALA A 421 -14.67 17.29 4.34
CA ALA A 421 -15.24 16.51 3.25
C ALA A 421 -16.65 16.02 3.64
N ALA A 422 -16.83 15.59 4.90
CA ALA A 422 -18.15 15.27 5.46
C ALA A 422 -19.12 16.46 5.49
N LYS A 423 -18.59 17.69 5.48
CA LYS A 423 -19.35 18.94 5.54
C LYS A 423 -19.50 19.60 4.17
N ASN A 424 -18.95 19.01 3.10
CA ASN A 424 -18.88 19.62 1.77
C ASN A 424 -18.35 21.05 1.80
N ILE A 425 -17.21 21.25 2.48
CA ILE A 425 -16.53 22.54 2.53
C ILE A 425 -15.41 22.52 1.49
N TYR A 426 -15.58 23.32 0.44
CA TYR A 426 -14.62 23.44 -0.67
C TYR A 426 -14.17 24.88 -0.84
N GLY A 427 -13.06 25.06 -1.55
CA GLY A 427 -12.56 26.36 -1.96
C GLY A 427 -11.07 26.54 -1.74
N ILE A 428 -10.61 27.78 -1.92
CA ILE A 428 -9.25 28.18 -1.56
C ILE A 428 -9.33 28.78 -0.15
N LEU A 429 -9.05 27.95 0.86
CA LEU A 429 -9.40 28.21 2.26
C LEU A 429 -8.27 28.85 3.06
N ALA A 430 -7.06 28.92 2.51
CA ALA A 430 -5.91 29.59 3.10
C ALA A 430 -5.08 30.35 2.04
N PRO A 431 -4.06 31.13 2.44
CA PRO A 431 -3.35 32.03 1.54
C PRO A 431 -2.74 31.38 0.30
N VAL A 432 -2.67 32.18 -0.76
CA VAL A 432 -1.94 31.85 -1.98
C VAL A 432 -0.73 32.78 -2.08
N THR A 433 0.47 32.23 -2.17
CA THR A 433 1.71 33.01 -2.10
C THR A 433 2.68 32.62 -3.21
N LEU A 434 3.28 33.64 -3.84
CA LEU A 434 4.53 33.47 -4.60
C LEU A 434 5.72 33.75 -3.68
N ALA A 435 6.70 32.87 -3.70
CA ALA A 435 7.90 32.97 -2.88
C ALA A 435 9.14 33.01 -3.78
N GLY A 436 9.76 34.18 -3.89
CA GLY A 436 10.92 34.44 -4.75
C GLY A 436 12.22 34.40 -3.95
N VAL A 437 13.21 33.67 -4.46
CA VAL A 437 14.56 33.59 -3.88
C VAL A 437 15.52 34.48 -4.69
N ALA A 438 16.15 35.45 -4.03
CA ALA A 438 16.99 36.46 -4.69
C ALA A 438 18.33 35.91 -5.19
N ARG A 439 18.92 34.94 -4.48
CA ARG A 439 20.28 34.44 -4.76
C ARG A 439 20.37 32.91 -4.62
N PRO A 440 19.58 32.13 -5.37
CA PRO A 440 19.57 30.68 -5.22
C PRO A 440 20.89 30.08 -5.71
N GLN A 441 21.62 29.44 -4.81
CA GLN A 441 22.81 28.63 -5.09
C GLN A 441 22.55 27.15 -4.84
N ILE A 442 21.71 26.81 -3.85
CA ILE A 442 21.35 25.43 -3.53
C ILE A 442 20.21 24.98 -4.44
N GLU A 443 20.48 23.94 -5.25
CA GLU A 443 19.47 23.29 -6.08
C GLU A 443 18.60 22.35 -5.27
N SER A 444 19.23 21.49 -4.46
CA SER A 444 18.57 20.53 -3.57
C SER A 444 19.43 20.20 -2.35
N LEU A 445 18.78 19.95 -1.22
CA LEU A 445 19.40 19.41 0.00
C LEU A 445 18.67 18.12 0.38
N VAL A 446 19.40 17.00 0.39
CA VAL A 446 18.82 15.68 0.66
C VAL A 446 19.58 15.01 1.81
N ARG A 447 18.82 14.43 2.74
CA ARG A 447 19.36 13.50 3.74
C ARG A 447 19.35 12.09 3.16
N ILE A 448 20.49 11.41 3.25
CA ILE A 448 20.59 9.97 3.04
C ILE A 448 20.49 9.33 4.43
N PRO A 449 19.38 8.63 4.75
CA PRO A 449 19.20 8.05 6.07
C PRO A 449 20.21 6.92 6.33
N PRO A 450 20.63 6.70 7.59
CA PRO A 450 21.46 5.56 7.95
C PRO A 450 20.68 4.24 7.83
N GLU A 451 21.37 3.17 7.47
CA GLU A 451 20.81 1.81 7.43
C GLU A 451 21.06 1.00 8.71
N THR A 452 22.02 1.44 9.53
CA THR A 452 22.43 0.71 10.74
C THR A 452 22.72 1.64 11.91
N VAL A 453 22.59 1.11 13.12
CA VAL A 453 23.02 1.73 14.37
C VAL A 453 24.27 1.03 14.92
N ASP A 454 25.24 1.80 15.40
CA ASP A 454 26.45 1.26 16.03
C ASP A 454 26.25 0.86 17.50
N GLY A 455 27.28 0.26 18.11
CA GLY A 455 27.20 -0.29 19.46
C GLY A 455 26.94 0.73 20.58
N ASP A 456 27.10 2.02 20.32
CA ASP A 456 26.83 3.10 21.29
C ASP A 456 25.46 3.75 21.08
N ALA A 457 24.60 3.16 20.24
CA ALA A 457 23.33 3.73 19.79
C ALA A 457 23.48 5.04 19.00
N PHE A 458 24.50 5.15 18.14
CA PHE A 458 24.65 6.24 17.18
C PHE A 458 24.48 5.76 15.74
N ALA A 459 24.07 6.66 14.87
CA ALA A 459 23.94 6.42 13.43
C ALA A 459 24.64 7.52 12.62
N LEU A 460 25.12 7.17 11.43
CA LEU A 460 25.83 8.07 10.54
C LEU A 460 24.86 8.69 9.52
N HIS A 461 24.49 9.95 9.73
CA HIS A 461 23.60 10.68 8.83
C HIS A 461 24.44 11.42 7.79
N ARG A 462 24.18 11.17 6.50
CA ARG A 462 24.82 11.88 5.39
C ARG A 462 23.87 12.90 4.78
N PHE A 463 24.36 14.11 4.55
CA PHE A 463 23.63 15.18 3.88
C PHE A 463 24.32 15.51 2.58
N GLN A 464 23.57 15.55 1.50
CA GLN A 464 24.05 15.90 0.17
C GLN A 464 23.42 17.22 -0.27
N CYS A 465 24.27 18.20 -0.54
CA CYS A 465 23.92 19.50 -1.09
C CYS A 465 24.34 19.55 -2.56
N VAL A 466 23.38 19.74 -3.45
CA VAL A 466 23.62 19.96 -4.88
C VAL A 466 23.53 21.46 -5.13
N LEU A 467 24.59 22.01 -5.72
CA LEU A 467 24.66 23.42 -6.10
C LEU A 467 24.26 23.57 -7.56
N ARG A 468 23.65 24.71 -7.88
CA ARG A 468 23.30 25.04 -9.27
C ARG A 468 24.55 25.28 -10.10
N SER A 469 24.50 24.83 -11.35
CA SER A 469 25.45 25.27 -12.38
C SER A 469 25.24 26.77 -12.68
N GLY A 470 26.29 27.57 -12.55
CA GLY A 470 26.19 29.02 -12.71
C GLY A 470 27.35 29.80 -12.10
N ASP A 471 27.05 30.67 -11.13
CA ASP A 471 28.03 31.56 -10.49
C ASP A 471 28.87 30.85 -9.42
N GLU A 472 29.46 29.74 -9.84
CA GLU A 472 30.38 28.92 -9.06
C GLU A 472 31.64 29.71 -8.65
N SER A 473 31.99 30.74 -9.41
CA SER A 473 33.14 31.62 -9.16
C SER A 473 33.03 32.42 -7.86
N ALA A 474 31.81 32.69 -7.41
CA ALA A 474 31.56 33.42 -6.17
C ALA A 474 31.65 32.53 -4.93
N ILE A 475 31.60 31.19 -5.09
CA ILE A 475 31.53 30.23 -3.99
C ILE A 475 32.94 29.87 -3.51
N LYS A 476 33.13 29.86 -2.19
CA LYS A 476 34.36 29.42 -1.53
C LYS A 476 34.21 28.02 -0.93
N GLU A 477 33.19 27.82 -0.12
CA GLU A 477 32.97 26.59 0.64
C GLU A 477 31.50 26.43 1.04
N ILE A 478 31.14 25.22 1.44
CA ILE A 478 29.82 24.88 1.95
C ILE A 478 30.00 24.51 3.42
N LEU A 479 29.26 25.19 4.28
CA LEU A 479 29.24 24.92 5.72
C LEU A 479 27.97 24.14 6.07
N PHE A 480 28.14 22.95 6.64
CA PHE A 480 27.08 22.18 7.25
C PHE A 480 27.14 22.35 8.77
N ARG A 481 26.00 22.62 9.39
CA ARG A 481 25.85 22.66 10.85
C ARG A 481 24.75 21.72 11.27
N CYS A 482 25.04 20.83 12.22
CA CYS A 482 24.04 19.93 12.82
C CYS A 482 24.44 19.61 14.26
N ASP A 483 23.49 19.69 15.19
CA ASP A 483 23.70 19.38 16.62
C ASP A 483 24.93 20.09 17.24
N GLY A 484 25.09 21.38 16.94
CA GLY A 484 26.22 22.19 17.42
C GLY A 484 27.58 21.90 16.77
N ARG A 485 27.67 20.91 15.87
CA ARG A 485 28.89 20.58 15.11
C ARG A 485 28.89 21.27 13.75
N GLU A 486 30.08 21.61 13.26
CA GLU A 486 30.28 22.26 11.97
C GLU A 486 31.25 21.45 11.09
N ILE A 487 30.90 21.29 9.82
CA ILE A 487 31.74 20.68 8.79
C ILE A 487 31.82 21.66 7.62
N ARG A 488 33.03 22.10 7.28
CA ARG A 488 33.29 22.94 6.11
C ARG A 488 33.86 22.08 5.01
N VAL A 489 33.24 22.12 3.85
CA VAL A 489 33.68 21.39 2.66
C VAL A 489 34.05 22.42 1.59
N PRO A 490 35.31 22.44 1.11
CA PRO A 490 35.70 23.28 -0.01
C PRO A 490 34.82 23.02 -1.22
N PHE A 491 34.46 24.09 -1.94
CA PHE A 491 33.67 23.95 -3.15
C PHE A 491 34.51 23.37 -4.30
N GLU A 492 33.99 22.33 -4.96
CA GLU A 492 34.54 21.78 -6.19
C GLU A 492 33.48 21.81 -7.31
N PRO A 493 33.74 22.50 -8.44
CA PRO A 493 32.85 22.56 -9.59
C PRO A 493 32.34 21.20 -10.06
N GLY A 494 31.04 21.12 -10.37
CA GLY A 494 30.41 19.91 -10.94
C GLY A 494 30.23 18.72 -10.00
N LYS A 495 30.52 18.84 -8.69
CA LYS A 495 30.32 17.78 -7.70
C LYS A 495 29.26 18.15 -6.67
N ALA A 496 28.42 17.18 -6.33
CA ALA A 496 27.57 17.28 -5.14
C ALA A 496 28.45 17.30 -3.88
N VAL A 497 28.16 18.20 -2.96
CA VAL A 497 28.92 18.38 -1.73
C VAL A 497 28.22 17.66 -0.61
N SER A 498 28.94 16.85 0.16
CA SER A 498 28.34 16.06 1.25
C SER A 498 29.06 16.24 2.57
N ALA A 499 28.32 16.09 3.66
CA ALA A 499 28.83 16.04 5.02
C ALA A 499 28.16 14.92 5.81
N GLU A 500 28.89 14.34 6.77
CA GLU A 500 28.42 13.23 7.60
C GLU A 500 28.43 13.61 9.08
N PHE A 501 27.32 13.35 9.76
CA PHE A 501 27.18 13.57 11.19
C PHE A 501 26.84 12.25 11.89
N ARG A 502 27.72 11.82 12.80
CA ARG A 502 27.40 10.73 13.74
C ARG A 502 26.53 11.29 14.88
N LEU A 503 25.25 10.96 14.87
CA LEU A 503 24.23 11.45 15.79
C LEU A 503 23.62 10.29 16.58
N PRO A 504 23.12 10.52 17.80
CA PRO A 504 22.38 9.48 18.52
C PRO A 504 21.15 9.01 17.72
N ALA A 505 20.98 7.69 17.64
CA ALA A 505 19.79 7.08 17.08
C ALA A 505 18.68 7.14 18.14
N ASP A 506 17.75 8.08 17.97
CA ASP A 506 16.69 8.34 18.94
C ASP A 506 15.50 9.09 18.30
N PHE A 507 14.46 9.33 19.08
CA PHE A 507 13.28 10.07 18.64
C PHE A 507 13.42 11.60 18.72
N ARG A 508 14.63 12.16 18.84
CA ARG A 508 14.81 13.62 18.83
C ARG A 508 14.74 14.15 17.40
N ASN A 509 14.14 15.33 17.25
CA ASN A 509 14.19 16.09 16.01
C ASN A 509 15.49 16.91 15.95
N TYR A 510 16.26 16.71 14.89
CA TYR A 510 17.47 17.43 14.56
C TYR A 510 17.19 18.40 13.41
N VAL A 511 18.00 19.45 13.34
CA VAL A 511 17.99 20.39 12.22
C VAL A 511 19.41 20.48 11.67
N THR A 512 19.55 20.24 10.36
CA THR A 512 20.78 20.52 9.63
C THR A 512 20.62 21.81 8.86
N GLU A 513 21.52 22.75 9.09
CA GLU A 513 21.63 24.00 8.33
C GLU A 513 22.80 23.88 7.35
N VAL A 514 22.56 24.28 6.10
CA VAL A 514 23.59 24.32 5.05
C VAL A 514 23.72 25.73 4.55
N PHE A 515 24.94 26.25 4.53
CA PHE A 515 25.28 27.60 4.08
C PHE A 515 26.24 27.52 2.91
N VAL A 516 25.95 28.27 1.84
CA VAL A 516 26.89 28.51 0.75
C VAL A 516 27.66 29.78 1.08
N ILE A 517 28.97 29.66 1.33
CA ILE A 517 29.82 30.76 1.75
C ILE A 517 30.60 31.29 0.55
N GLY A 518 30.54 32.61 0.36
CA GLY A 518 31.22 33.31 -0.72
C GLY A 518 32.71 33.54 -0.47
N GLN A 519 33.42 33.96 -1.52
CA GLN A 519 34.85 34.30 -1.47
C GLN A 519 35.19 35.39 -0.44
N LYS A 520 34.24 36.28 -0.09
CA LYS A 520 34.43 37.33 0.92
C LYS A 520 33.93 36.92 2.32
N GLY A 521 33.50 35.67 2.49
CA GLY A 521 32.97 35.14 3.75
C GLY A 521 31.51 35.47 4.02
N GLU A 522 30.81 36.06 3.05
CA GLU A 522 29.37 36.31 3.10
C GLU A 522 28.56 35.02 2.89
N VAL A 523 27.34 34.95 3.44
CA VAL A 523 26.39 33.87 3.13
C VAL A 523 25.69 34.21 1.82
N LEU A 524 25.88 33.37 0.80
CA LEU A 524 25.27 33.50 -0.52
C LEU A 524 23.89 32.84 -0.59
N ASP A 525 23.70 31.73 0.11
CA ASP A 525 22.44 30.98 0.22
C ASP A 525 22.44 30.13 1.51
N GLN A 526 21.25 29.80 2.02
CA GLN A 526 21.06 28.93 3.18
C GLN A 526 19.81 28.05 3.04
N ARG A 527 19.91 26.79 3.47
CA ARG A 527 18.77 25.87 3.61
C ARG A 527 18.77 25.18 4.98
N LYS A 528 17.58 24.84 5.48
CA LYS A 528 17.41 23.98 6.65
C LYS A 528 16.70 22.69 6.26
N LEU A 529 17.09 21.59 6.88
CA LEU A 529 16.41 20.29 6.79
C LEU A 529 16.19 19.77 8.21
N SER A 530 14.93 19.54 8.57
CA SER A 530 14.52 18.94 9.85
C SER A 530 14.36 17.43 9.67
N PHE A 531 14.76 16.64 10.67
CA PHE A 531 14.56 15.19 10.66
C PHE A 531 14.69 14.61 12.07
N TYR A 532 13.91 13.59 12.38
CA TYR A 532 14.11 12.74 13.54
C TYR A 532 15.28 11.75 13.38
N GLY A 533 16.03 11.51 14.46
CA GLY A 533 17.17 10.57 14.52
C GLY A 533 16.81 9.09 14.46
N VAL A 534 15.53 8.75 14.26
CA VAL A 534 15.03 7.37 14.34
C VAL A 534 15.64 6.53 13.23
N VAL A 535 16.06 5.31 13.58
CA VAL A 535 16.56 4.30 12.66
C VAL A 535 15.81 3.00 12.90
N VAL A 536 15.18 2.48 11.85
CA VAL A 536 14.60 1.13 11.84
C VAL A 536 15.50 0.26 10.98
N GLU A 537 16.04 -0.80 11.57
CA GLU A 537 16.95 -1.71 10.87
C GLU A 537 16.41 -3.14 10.91
N VAL A 538 16.60 -3.88 9.81
CA VAL A 538 16.40 -5.33 9.76
C VAL A 538 17.74 -5.96 9.41
N LYS A 539 18.27 -6.76 10.33
CA LYS A 539 19.53 -7.48 10.16
C LYS A 539 19.42 -8.86 10.75
N ASP A 540 19.92 -9.87 10.04
CA ASP A 540 19.86 -11.28 10.46
C ASP A 540 18.42 -11.72 10.80
N ARG A 541 17.46 -11.25 9.99
CA ARG A 541 16.01 -11.45 10.18
C ARG A 541 15.47 -10.95 11.53
N LYS A 542 16.14 -9.98 12.17
CA LYS A 542 15.67 -9.31 13.38
C LYS A 542 15.39 -7.85 13.10
N LEU A 543 14.26 -7.38 13.60
CA LEU A 543 13.88 -5.98 13.57
C LEU A 543 14.43 -5.28 14.81
N LYS A 544 14.96 -4.08 14.60
CA LYS A 544 15.43 -3.22 15.68
C LYS A 544 15.00 -1.78 15.44
N VAL A 545 14.84 -1.06 16.53
CA VAL A 545 14.57 0.38 16.54
C VAL A 545 15.66 1.03 17.37
N ASN A 546 16.40 1.95 16.75
CA ASN A 546 17.51 2.66 17.38
C ASN A 546 18.58 1.72 17.99
N GLY A 547 18.83 0.58 17.31
CA GLY A 547 19.82 -0.43 17.71
C GLY A 547 19.31 -1.51 18.69
N ASP A 548 18.21 -1.23 19.41
CA ASP A 548 17.58 -2.16 20.35
C ASP A 548 16.66 -3.16 19.60
N PRO A 549 16.65 -4.47 19.96
CA PRO A 549 15.72 -5.47 19.43
C PRO A 549 14.25 -5.07 19.62
N PHE A 550 13.48 -5.07 18.53
CA PHE A 550 12.07 -4.70 18.55
C PHE A 550 11.22 -5.85 17.98
N PHE A 551 10.48 -6.53 18.86
CA PHE A 551 9.38 -7.41 18.43
C PHE A 551 8.07 -6.62 18.46
N ALA A 552 7.38 -6.52 17.32
CA ALA A 552 6.09 -5.84 17.24
C ALA A 552 5.00 -6.69 17.91
N ARG A 553 4.67 -6.37 19.16
CA ARG A 553 3.48 -6.87 19.87
C ARG A 553 2.30 -6.00 19.47
N GLY A 554 1.78 -6.32 18.30
CA GLY A 554 0.88 -5.47 17.56
C GLY A 554 -0.59 -5.78 17.79
N ILE A 555 -1.43 -4.82 17.44
CA ILE A 555 -2.88 -5.00 17.29
C ILE A 555 -3.36 -4.27 16.03
N ASN A 556 -4.31 -4.87 15.31
CA ASN A 556 -5.08 -4.20 14.28
C ASN A 556 -6.08 -3.27 14.98
N SER A 557 -5.89 -1.98 14.81
CA SER A 557 -6.71 -0.96 15.48
C SER A 557 -7.97 -0.69 14.65
N ASN A 558 -9.14 -0.61 15.29
CA ASN A 558 -10.47 -0.41 14.68
C ASN A 558 -10.64 0.89 13.85
N SER A 559 -9.60 1.70 13.71
CA SER A 559 -9.50 2.70 12.63
C SER A 559 -8.94 1.99 11.39
N GLY A 560 -9.77 1.15 10.74
CA GLY A 560 -9.34 0.27 9.63
C GLY A 560 -10.38 0.16 8.50
N VAL A 561 -10.09 -0.56 7.41
CA VAL A 561 -10.87 -0.48 6.15
C VAL A 561 -12.10 -1.37 6.05
N GLU A 562 -12.24 -2.41 6.88
CA GLU A 562 -13.31 -3.39 6.71
C GLU A 562 -14.71 -2.81 6.88
N PHE A 563 -15.72 -3.37 6.19
CA PHE A 563 -17.14 -2.97 6.19
C PHE A 563 -17.80 -2.81 7.58
N GLU A 564 -17.11 -3.14 8.67
CA GLU A 564 -17.53 -2.93 10.06
C GLU A 564 -16.65 -1.97 10.92
N ASN A 565 -15.49 -1.50 10.45
CA ASN A 565 -14.62 -0.59 11.23
C ASN A 565 -15.22 0.82 11.44
N ASP A 566 -15.06 1.37 12.64
CA ASP A 566 -15.64 2.66 12.98
C ASP A 566 -14.63 3.81 12.78
N ARG A 567 -14.75 4.57 11.67
CA ARG A 567 -13.98 5.81 11.49
C ARG A 567 -14.64 7.04 12.16
N THR A 568 -15.80 6.87 12.80
CA THR A 568 -16.43 7.91 13.65
C THR A 568 -15.79 7.99 15.05
N LEU A 569 -14.84 7.10 15.34
CA LEU A 569 -14.07 7.09 16.57
C LEU A 569 -13.50 8.48 16.86
N THR A 570 -14.01 9.10 17.93
CA THR A 570 -13.55 10.42 18.37
C THR A 570 -12.12 10.32 18.89
N ARG A 571 -11.39 11.44 18.90
CA ARG A 571 -10.06 11.51 19.52
C ARG A 571 -10.07 11.02 20.97
N LYS A 572 -11.13 11.31 21.73
CA LYS A 572 -11.31 10.85 23.10
C LYS A 572 -11.39 9.32 23.19
N GLU A 573 -12.16 8.68 22.31
CA GLU A 573 -12.29 7.22 22.29
C GLU A 573 -11.01 6.55 21.83
N PHE A 574 -10.31 7.11 20.84
CA PHE A 574 -9.01 6.62 20.42
C PHE A 574 -7.99 6.67 21.56
N LEU A 575 -7.93 7.79 22.31
CA LEU A 575 -7.06 7.90 23.49
C LEU A 575 -7.40 6.87 24.57
N ARG A 576 -8.68 6.57 24.78
CA ARG A 576 -9.12 5.51 25.70
C ARG A 576 -8.64 4.13 25.23
N LEU A 577 -8.74 3.84 23.93
CA LEU A 577 -8.24 2.60 23.33
C LEU A 577 -6.71 2.50 23.44
N LEU A 578 -5.96 3.56 23.12
CA LEU A 578 -4.51 3.59 23.27
C LEU A 578 -4.08 3.32 24.71
N ARG A 579 -4.77 3.89 25.69
CA ARG A 579 -4.52 3.58 27.10
C ARG A 579 -4.76 2.11 27.41
N GLN A 580 -5.86 1.54 26.92
CA GLN A 580 -6.15 0.12 27.09
C GLN A 580 -5.06 -0.76 26.43
N TYR A 581 -4.70 -0.49 25.18
CA TYR A 581 -3.65 -1.20 24.44
C TYR A 581 -2.29 -1.12 25.15
N GLN A 582 -1.93 0.07 25.64
CA GLN A 582 -0.71 0.27 26.42
C GLN A 582 -0.73 -0.63 27.65
N GLN A 583 -1.84 -0.68 28.40
CA GLN A 583 -1.97 -1.59 29.55
C GLN A 583 -1.93 -3.08 29.15
N LEU A 584 -2.29 -3.46 27.93
CA LEU A 584 -2.18 -4.85 27.48
C LEU A 584 -0.74 -5.25 27.12
N GLY A 585 0.19 -4.30 26.96
CA GLY A 585 1.56 -4.56 26.51
C GLY A 585 1.79 -4.36 25.01
N VAL A 586 0.79 -3.81 24.31
CA VAL A 586 0.89 -3.44 22.89
C VAL A 586 1.92 -2.33 22.71
N ASN A 587 2.87 -2.54 21.79
CA ASN A 587 3.90 -1.55 21.44
C ASN A 587 3.85 -1.16 19.95
N ALA A 588 2.91 -1.71 19.18
CA ALA A 588 2.75 -1.41 17.77
C ALA A 588 1.28 -1.42 17.37
N LEU A 589 0.89 -0.52 16.46
CA LEU A 589 -0.45 -0.48 15.86
C LEU A 589 -0.36 -0.71 14.36
N ARG A 590 -1.24 -1.54 13.82
CA ARG A 590 -1.55 -1.55 12.40
C ARG A 590 -2.87 -0.82 12.21
N ILE A 591 -2.86 0.24 11.41
CA ILE A 591 -3.95 1.23 11.34
C ILE A 591 -4.06 1.81 9.94
N GLU A 592 -5.28 2.01 9.44
CA GLU A 592 -5.54 2.64 8.15
C GLU A 592 -6.07 4.07 8.32
N GLY A 593 -5.82 4.95 7.33
CA GLY A 593 -6.29 6.34 7.36
C GLY A 593 -5.73 7.13 8.56
N ALA A 594 -4.53 6.78 9.02
CA ALA A 594 -3.94 7.38 10.21
C ALA A 594 -3.30 8.74 9.90
N SER A 595 -3.61 9.75 10.70
CA SER A 595 -3.02 11.09 10.62
C SER A 595 -2.54 11.51 12.02
N TRP A 596 -3.33 12.28 12.76
CA TRP A 596 -3.03 12.67 14.16
C TRP A 596 -2.92 11.47 15.11
N GLN A 597 -3.45 10.30 14.70
CA GLN A 597 -3.32 9.05 15.45
C GLN A 597 -1.87 8.59 15.61
N LEU A 598 -0.98 8.91 14.66
CA LEU A 598 0.44 8.55 14.78
C LEU A 598 1.08 9.26 15.97
N GLU A 599 0.81 10.55 16.13
CA GLU A 599 1.32 11.35 17.25
C GLU A 599 0.78 10.83 18.60
N GLU A 600 -0.52 10.51 18.66
CA GLU A 600 -1.12 9.98 19.89
C GLU A 600 -0.61 8.57 20.24
N ALA A 601 -0.41 7.70 19.24
CA ALA A 601 0.22 6.41 19.44
C ALA A 601 1.66 6.54 19.95
N PHE A 602 2.43 7.50 19.41
CA PHE A 602 3.79 7.78 19.86
C PHE A 602 3.83 8.18 21.35
N LYS A 603 2.92 9.06 21.79
CA LYS A 603 2.78 9.46 23.20
C LYS A 603 2.46 8.29 24.15
N HIS A 604 1.96 7.18 23.61
CA HIS A 604 1.64 5.95 24.35
C HIS A 604 2.71 4.85 24.18
N GLY A 605 3.87 5.17 23.62
CA GLY A 605 4.98 4.21 23.49
C GLY A 605 4.77 3.21 22.35
N MET A 606 4.01 3.59 21.31
CA MET A 606 3.67 2.71 20.20
C MET A 606 4.27 3.18 18.88
N MET A 607 4.87 2.23 18.17
CA MET A 607 5.20 2.35 16.75
C MET A 607 3.95 2.06 15.91
N VAL A 608 3.94 2.47 14.65
CA VAL A 608 2.76 2.38 13.78
C VAL A 608 3.14 1.79 12.42
N ILE A 609 2.27 0.92 11.90
CA ILE A 609 2.24 0.46 10.52
C ILE A 609 1.01 1.09 9.85
N PRO A 610 1.16 2.22 9.14
CA PRO A 610 0.09 2.78 8.34
C PRO A 610 -0.24 1.85 7.18
N VAL A 611 -1.53 1.60 6.97
CA VAL A 611 -2.05 0.75 5.89
C VAL A 611 -2.67 1.61 4.79
N THR A 612 -2.34 1.34 3.53
CA THR A 612 -3.07 1.86 2.36
C THR A 612 -4.01 0.79 1.82
N ALA A 613 -5.23 0.72 2.34
CA ALA A 613 -6.14 -0.39 2.03
C ALA A 613 -7.03 -0.16 0.79
N ALA A 614 -6.61 0.67 -0.18
CA ALA A 614 -7.37 1.03 -1.40
C ALA A 614 -7.53 -0.13 -2.41
N ALA A 615 -7.06 -1.32 -2.05
CA ALA A 615 -7.23 -2.54 -2.82
C ALA A 615 -7.59 -3.73 -1.91
N SER A 616 -8.07 -3.45 -0.68
CA SER A 616 -8.42 -4.49 0.27
C SER A 616 -9.52 -5.34 -0.30
N THR A 617 -9.22 -6.62 -0.51
CA THR A 617 -10.18 -7.58 -1.03
C THR A 617 -10.67 -7.30 -2.47
N ASP A 618 -9.84 -6.69 -3.33
CA ASP A 618 -10.11 -6.53 -4.77
C ASP A 618 -9.38 -7.54 -5.67
N LEU A 619 -9.95 -7.80 -6.84
CA LEU A 619 -9.27 -8.57 -7.90
C LEU A 619 -8.31 -7.65 -8.66
N SER A 620 -7.26 -8.18 -9.27
CA SER A 620 -6.33 -7.38 -10.11
C SER A 620 -7.05 -6.55 -11.18
N ILE A 621 -8.15 -7.05 -11.76
CA ILE A 621 -9.01 -6.31 -12.69
C ILE A 621 -9.62 -5.06 -12.06
N GLY A 622 -9.99 -5.13 -10.78
CA GLY A 622 -10.46 -4.00 -9.98
C GLY A 622 -9.35 -3.08 -9.51
N VAL A 623 -8.07 -3.45 -9.65
CA VAL A 623 -6.93 -2.59 -9.29
C VAL A 623 -6.32 -1.91 -10.52
N PHE A 624 -6.25 -2.59 -11.65
CA PHE A 624 -5.55 -2.11 -12.86
C PHE A 624 -6.48 -1.74 -14.01
N GLY A 625 -7.71 -2.27 -14.02
CA GLY A 625 -8.61 -2.24 -15.16
C GLY A 625 -8.16 -3.13 -16.33
N GLN A 626 -6.86 -3.24 -16.64
CA GLN A 626 -6.37 -3.98 -17.81
C GLN A 626 -5.14 -4.84 -17.51
N LEU A 627 -5.00 -5.94 -18.27
CA LEU A 627 -3.91 -6.91 -18.10
C LEU A 627 -2.67 -6.59 -18.96
N VAL A 628 -2.85 -6.10 -20.19
CA VAL A 628 -1.75 -5.93 -21.15
C VAL A 628 -0.89 -4.70 -20.81
N GLU A 629 -1.51 -3.56 -20.52
CA GLU A 629 -0.81 -2.30 -20.21
C GLU A 629 -1.31 -1.64 -18.90
N PRO A 630 -1.25 -2.32 -17.74
CA PRO A 630 -1.80 -1.83 -16.47
C PRO A 630 -1.33 -0.40 -16.12
N ASP A 631 -2.25 0.43 -15.60
CA ASP A 631 -1.93 1.79 -15.16
C ASP A 631 -1.37 1.82 -13.74
N LEU A 632 -0.11 1.38 -13.61
CA LEU A 632 0.57 1.31 -12.31
C LEU A 632 0.80 2.70 -11.71
N ARG A 633 0.90 3.77 -12.53
CA ARG A 633 1.06 5.13 -12.03
C ARG A 633 -0.15 5.52 -11.18
N LEU A 634 -1.35 5.32 -11.72
CA LEU A 634 -2.59 5.63 -11.01
C LEU A 634 -2.80 4.70 -9.82
N ALA A 635 -2.54 3.41 -9.99
CA ALA A 635 -2.69 2.41 -8.92
C ALA A 635 -1.76 2.67 -7.71
N CYS A 636 -0.60 3.30 -7.92
CA CYS A 636 0.37 3.63 -6.87
C CYS A 636 0.32 5.09 -6.37
N ALA A 637 -0.57 5.92 -6.90
CA ALA A 637 -0.62 7.35 -6.56
C ALA A 637 -0.94 7.59 -5.07
N ARG A 638 -1.80 6.75 -4.47
CA ARG A 638 -2.16 6.85 -3.04
C ARG A 638 -0.95 6.61 -2.13
N GLN A 639 -0.08 5.65 -2.47
CA GLN A 639 1.12 5.34 -1.69
C GLN A 639 2.12 6.49 -1.73
N ARG A 640 2.34 7.11 -2.90
CA ARG A 640 3.16 8.33 -3.02
C ARG A 640 2.60 9.45 -2.16
N LEU A 641 1.29 9.69 -2.23
CA LEU A 641 0.65 10.75 -1.46
C LEU A 641 0.77 10.49 0.05
N LEU A 642 0.46 9.28 0.52
CA LEU A 642 0.59 8.94 1.93
C LEU A 642 2.03 9.11 2.45
N GLY A 643 3.02 8.67 1.67
CA GLY A 643 4.42 8.82 2.02
C GLY A 643 4.85 10.29 2.12
N LEU A 644 4.30 11.18 1.30
CA LEU A 644 4.54 12.62 1.40
C LEU A 644 3.90 13.25 2.64
N LEU A 645 2.70 12.81 3.02
CA LEU A 645 1.91 13.41 4.09
C LEU A 645 2.35 12.98 5.49
N LEU A 646 2.78 11.73 5.62
CA LEU A 646 3.07 11.13 6.92
C LEU A 646 4.56 10.96 7.20
N ASN A 647 5.46 11.29 6.26
CA ASN A 647 6.90 11.04 6.39
C ASN A 647 7.54 11.61 7.67
N ASP A 648 7.05 12.76 8.13
CA ASP A 648 7.53 13.46 9.33
C ASP A 648 7.15 12.76 10.65
N SER A 649 6.33 11.71 10.61
CA SER A 649 5.97 10.96 11.81
C SER A 649 7.11 10.01 12.23
N PRO A 650 7.75 10.21 13.41
CA PRO A 650 8.94 9.45 13.78
C PRO A 650 8.66 8.00 14.16
N ASN A 651 7.42 7.67 14.50
CA ASN A 651 7.01 6.36 14.99
C ASN A 651 6.43 5.44 13.92
N ILE A 652 6.60 5.74 12.63
CA ILE A 652 6.30 4.77 11.57
C ILE A 652 7.38 3.69 11.59
N LEU A 653 6.95 2.44 11.81
CA LEU A 653 7.83 1.27 11.82
C LEU A 653 8.16 0.81 10.40
N MET A 654 7.12 0.71 9.57
CA MET A 654 7.16 0.31 8.17
C MET A 654 5.83 0.68 7.50
N TRP A 655 5.81 0.73 6.17
CA TRP A 655 4.61 0.96 5.38
C TRP A 655 3.92 -0.35 5.03
N ASN A 656 2.60 -0.45 5.26
CA ASN A 656 1.82 -1.54 4.67
C ASN A 656 1.10 -1.04 3.41
N GLY A 657 1.67 -1.36 2.25
CA GLY A 657 1.29 -0.77 0.96
C GLY A 657 0.00 -1.32 0.32
N SER A 658 -0.53 -2.43 0.82
CA SER A 658 -1.80 -3.00 0.39
C SER A 658 -2.23 -4.14 1.33
N ASN A 659 -3.50 -4.55 1.24
CA ASN A 659 -4.09 -5.61 2.05
C ASN A 659 -4.80 -6.62 1.15
N GLU A 660 -4.53 -7.92 1.26
CA GLU A 660 -5.32 -9.00 0.66
C GLU A 660 -5.82 -8.72 -0.77
N ILE A 661 -4.88 -8.46 -1.69
CA ILE A 661 -5.20 -8.36 -3.12
C ILE A 661 -5.13 -9.74 -3.72
N HIS A 662 -6.12 -10.10 -4.53
CA HIS A 662 -6.21 -11.44 -5.11
C HIS A 662 -6.03 -11.37 -6.61
N HIS A 663 -5.41 -12.42 -7.15
CA HIS A 663 -5.46 -12.68 -8.57
C HIS A 663 -6.93 -12.79 -9.02
N THR A 664 -7.19 -12.41 -10.27
CA THR A 664 -8.50 -12.57 -10.87
C THR A 664 -8.68 -14.05 -11.21
N PRO A 665 -9.69 -14.76 -10.64
CA PRO A 665 -9.87 -16.18 -10.91
C PRO A 665 -9.99 -16.45 -12.41
N GLY A 666 -9.23 -17.42 -12.91
CA GLY A 666 -9.17 -17.68 -14.35
C GLY A 666 -8.16 -16.83 -15.10
N TYR A 667 -7.41 -15.94 -14.47
CA TYR A 667 -6.42 -15.11 -15.15
C TYR A 667 -5.05 -15.22 -14.49
N ALA A 668 -3.99 -15.23 -15.28
CA ALA A 668 -2.62 -15.14 -14.77
C ALA A 668 -2.11 -13.71 -14.79
N ASP A 669 -2.51 -13.00 -13.75
CA ASP A 669 -2.10 -11.62 -13.51
C ASP A 669 -0.98 -11.52 -12.48
N ARG A 670 -0.39 -12.65 -12.04
CA ARG A 670 0.71 -12.69 -11.07
C ARG A 670 1.80 -11.70 -11.36
N LYS A 671 2.33 -11.71 -12.58
CA LYS A 671 3.44 -10.84 -12.93
C LYS A 671 3.03 -9.36 -12.88
N VAL A 672 1.78 -9.06 -13.25
CA VAL A 672 1.21 -7.70 -13.15
C VAL A 672 1.04 -7.29 -11.69
N MET A 673 0.63 -8.22 -10.82
CA MET A 673 0.54 -8.02 -9.38
C MET A 673 1.93 -7.78 -8.75
N GLU A 674 2.94 -8.55 -9.15
CA GLU A 674 4.33 -8.36 -8.71
C GLU A 674 4.87 -6.99 -9.14
N ASP A 675 4.63 -6.58 -10.39
CA ASP A 675 5.02 -5.26 -10.91
C ASP A 675 4.30 -4.13 -10.14
N TYR A 676 3.05 -4.35 -9.74
CA TYR A 676 2.31 -3.42 -8.89
C TYR A 676 2.89 -3.30 -7.49
N LEU A 677 3.20 -4.42 -6.83
CA LEU A 677 3.80 -4.41 -5.50
C LEU A 677 5.19 -3.74 -5.51
N GLU A 678 6.01 -3.97 -6.54
CA GLU A 678 7.26 -3.23 -6.71
C GLU A 678 7.01 -1.74 -7.00
N GLY A 679 5.97 -1.41 -7.77
CA GLY A 679 5.53 -0.04 -7.98
C GLY A 679 5.11 0.67 -6.68
N ILE A 680 4.42 -0.03 -5.77
CA ILE A 680 4.07 0.47 -4.43
C ILE A 680 5.33 0.72 -3.61
N ARG A 681 6.28 -0.23 -3.59
CA ARG A 681 7.54 -0.08 -2.88
C ARG A 681 8.32 1.13 -3.39
N GLN A 682 8.39 1.28 -4.71
CA GLN A 682 9.06 2.40 -5.35
C GLN A 682 8.37 3.73 -5.04
N ALA A 683 7.03 3.78 -5.02
CA ALA A 683 6.27 4.94 -4.62
C ALA A 683 6.64 5.43 -3.21
N PHE A 684 6.68 4.54 -2.21
CA PHE A 684 7.12 4.90 -0.87
C PHE A 684 8.60 5.30 -0.84
N ARG A 685 9.48 4.57 -1.53
CA ARG A 685 10.90 4.92 -1.63
C ARG A 685 11.14 6.27 -2.25
N GLU A 686 10.29 6.75 -3.16
CA GLU A 686 10.40 8.09 -3.74
C GLU A 686 9.97 9.17 -2.73
N SER A 687 8.85 8.95 -2.02
CA SER A 687 8.22 9.96 -1.16
C SER A 687 8.70 9.99 0.30
N ASP A 688 9.20 8.87 0.84
CA ASP A 688 9.65 8.77 2.23
C ASP A 688 11.16 9.09 2.35
N PRO A 689 11.55 10.20 3.00
CA PRO A 689 12.95 10.56 3.22
C PRO A 689 13.69 9.58 4.15
N TYR A 690 12.97 8.77 4.93
CA TYR A 690 13.56 7.74 5.80
C TYR A 690 13.80 6.41 5.08
N LYS A 691 13.23 6.22 3.88
CA LYS A 691 13.29 4.97 3.12
C LYS A 691 12.85 3.76 3.97
N ARG A 692 11.80 3.94 4.79
CA ARG A 692 11.31 2.87 5.68
C ARG A 692 10.85 1.66 4.87
N PHE A 693 10.94 0.49 5.49
CA PHE A 693 10.56 -0.78 4.89
C PHE A 693 9.11 -0.80 4.42
N VAL A 694 8.85 -1.56 3.36
CA VAL A 694 7.50 -1.78 2.82
C VAL A 694 7.09 -3.24 2.98
N THR A 695 5.82 -3.45 3.35
CA THR A 695 5.19 -4.77 3.52
C THR A 695 3.79 -4.81 2.88
N HIS A 696 3.30 -6.01 2.60
CA HIS A 696 1.98 -6.35 2.06
C HIS A 696 1.36 -7.48 2.87
N ALA A 697 0.08 -7.36 3.22
CA ALA A 697 -0.63 -8.41 3.94
C ALA A 697 -1.09 -9.53 3.00
N ASN A 698 -0.30 -10.61 2.91
CA ASN A 698 -0.64 -11.78 2.11
C ASN A 698 -1.66 -12.67 2.83
N LEU A 699 -2.71 -13.11 2.13
CA LEU A 699 -3.62 -14.15 2.60
C LEU A 699 -3.78 -15.25 1.55
N ASP A 700 -3.36 -16.47 1.88
CA ASP A 700 -3.50 -17.64 1.00
C ASP A 700 -4.93 -18.23 1.06
N GLN A 701 -5.93 -17.47 0.58
CA GLN A 701 -7.34 -17.87 0.64
C GLN A 701 -7.65 -19.18 -0.11
N TRP A 702 -6.85 -19.53 -1.11
CA TRP A 702 -7.14 -20.65 -2.04
C TRP A 702 -6.21 -21.86 -1.86
N ARG A 703 -5.32 -21.85 -0.86
CA ARG A 703 -4.27 -22.87 -0.66
C ARG A 703 -3.45 -23.11 -1.93
N GLN A 704 -3.27 -22.06 -2.72
CA GLN A 704 -2.48 -22.12 -3.93
C GLN A 704 -1.01 -21.81 -3.63
N ASN A 705 -0.67 -21.57 -2.36
CA ASN A 705 0.69 -21.26 -1.94
C ASN A 705 1.22 -20.04 -2.70
N TRP A 706 0.32 -19.09 -2.96
CA TRP A 706 0.58 -17.89 -3.73
C TRP A 706 0.89 -16.74 -2.81
N PHE A 707 2.14 -16.70 -2.34
CA PHE A 707 2.64 -15.58 -1.55
C PHE A 707 3.42 -14.66 -2.48
N PHE A 708 3.06 -13.38 -2.46
CA PHE A 708 3.83 -12.38 -3.18
C PHE A 708 4.97 -11.94 -2.28
N THR A 709 6.20 -12.02 -2.78
CA THR A 709 7.36 -11.55 -2.03
C THR A 709 7.99 -10.31 -2.66
N GLU A 710 7.68 -10.08 -3.93
CA GLU A 710 8.05 -8.93 -4.74
C GLU A 710 7.47 -7.65 -4.14
N GLY A 711 8.21 -6.54 -4.20
CA GLY A 711 7.78 -5.30 -3.59
C GLY A 711 7.78 -5.26 -2.05
N GLN A 712 8.28 -6.29 -1.37
CA GLN A 712 8.33 -6.34 0.10
C GLN A 712 9.76 -6.41 0.63
N ASP A 713 10.13 -5.44 1.47
CA ASP A 713 11.37 -5.49 2.24
C ASP A 713 11.23 -6.40 3.47
N ILE A 714 10.02 -6.44 4.07
CA ILE A 714 9.60 -7.38 5.12
C ILE A 714 8.31 -8.04 4.63
N VAL A 715 8.27 -9.37 4.59
CA VAL A 715 7.12 -10.10 4.04
C VAL A 715 5.97 -10.12 5.05
N GLY A 716 4.83 -9.55 4.68
CA GLY A 716 3.63 -9.56 5.50
C GLY A 716 2.80 -10.83 5.29
N TRP A 717 2.26 -11.37 6.37
CA TRP A 717 1.46 -12.61 6.36
C TRP A 717 0.23 -12.50 7.26
N ASN A 718 -0.96 -12.67 6.67
CA ASN A 718 -2.21 -12.89 7.38
C ASN A 718 -2.42 -14.40 7.59
N THR A 719 -2.70 -14.82 8.82
CA THR A 719 -3.03 -16.22 9.12
C THR A 719 -4.07 -16.37 10.23
N TYR A 720 -5.18 -17.02 9.88
CA TYR A 720 -6.23 -17.41 10.83
C TYR A 720 -6.31 -18.94 11.01
N GLN A 721 -5.34 -19.67 10.46
CA GLN A 721 -5.26 -21.13 10.59
C GLN A 721 -5.08 -21.55 12.05
N SER A 722 -5.37 -22.82 12.35
CA SER A 722 -5.04 -23.41 13.65
C SER A 722 -3.53 -23.36 13.93
N ALA A 723 -3.12 -23.44 15.19
CA ALA A 723 -1.70 -23.52 15.57
C ALA A 723 -0.95 -24.67 14.86
N GLU A 724 -1.58 -25.84 14.69
CA GLU A 724 -1.00 -26.96 13.93
C GLU A 724 -0.82 -26.62 12.44
N GLY A 725 -1.85 -26.03 11.81
CA GLY A 725 -1.78 -25.55 10.43
C GLY A 725 -0.69 -24.50 10.21
N ILE A 726 -0.51 -23.57 11.16
CA ILE A 726 0.59 -22.60 11.14
C ILE A 726 1.94 -23.31 11.23
N ALA A 727 2.10 -24.25 12.17
CA ALA A 727 3.34 -25.01 12.32
C ALA A 727 3.69 -25.83 11.08
N ALA A 728 2.69 -26.30 10.33
CA ALA A 728 2.87 -27.00 9.06
C ALA A 728 3.24 -26.05 7.91
N GLN A 729 2.64 -24.85 7.84
CA GLN A 729 2.86 -23.90 6.75
C GLN A 729 4.13 -23.05 6.93
N LEU A 730 4.52 -22.74 8.16
CA LEU A 730 5.63 -21.84 8.47
C LEU A 730 6.95 -22.24 7.79
N PRO A 731 7.40 -23.51 7.76
CA PRO A 731 8.64 -23.89 7.07
C PRO A 731 8.59 -23.63 5.55
N GLU A 732 7.42 -23.77 4.93
CA GLU A 732 7.25 -23.44 3.51
C GLU A 732 7.36 -21.92 3.29
N MET A 733 6.72 -21.14 4.16
CA MET A 733 6.82 -19.69 4.16
C MET A 733 8.27 -19.22 4.35
N GLU A 734 8.99 -19.78 5.33
CA GLU A 734 10.40 -19.42 5.60
C GLU A 734 11.30 -19.70 4.39
N LYS A 735 11.05 -20.81 3.69
CA LYS A 735 11.76 -21.16 2.46
C LYS A 735 11.46 -20.17 1.32
N GLU A 736 10.23 -19.70 1.22
CA GLU A 736 9.79 -18.74 0.20
C GLU A 736 10.30 -17.32 0.46
N VAL A 737 10.28 -16.89 1.72
CA VAL A 737 10.73 -15.57 2.15
C VAL A 737 12.26 -15.43 2.05
N GLY A 738 13.00 -16.53 2.19
CA GLY A 738 14.46 -16.55 2.12
C GLY A 738 15.08 -15.80 3.31
N ASP A 739 16.03 -14.90 3.06
CA ASP A 739 16.72 -14.15 4.13
C ASP A 739 15.94 -12.95 4.67
N ARG A 740 14.71 -12.71 4.17
CA ARG A 740 13.86 -11.61 4.63
C ARG A 740 13.17 -11.94 5.94
N ALA A 741 12.80 -10.89 6.68
CA ALA A 741 11.97 -11.02 7.87
C ALA A 741 10.48 -11.17 7.50
N ILE A 742 9.71 -11.74 8.42
CA ILE A 742 8.25 -11.92 8.32
C ILE A 742 7.58 -11.05 9.39
N VAL A 743 6.55 -10.31 9.00
CA VAL A 743 5.63 -9.66 9.95
C VAL A 743 4.25 -10.28 9.79
N VAL A 744 3.69 -10.83 10.86
CA VAL A 744 2.34 -11.40 10.82
C VAL A 744 1.35 -10.24 10.94
N THR A 745 0.90 -9.74 9.79
CA THR A 745 0.07 -8.54 9.69
C THR A 745 -1.32 -8.73 10.29
N GLU A 746 -1.82 -9.96 10.34
CA GLU A 746 -3.05 -10.34 11.04
C GLU A 746 -2.95 -11.77 11.57
N TRP A 747 -3.32 -11.97 12.83
CA TRP A 747 -3.51 -13.31 13.41
C TRP A 747 -4.72 -13.36 14.34
N GLY A 748 -5.32 -14.53 14.46
CA GLY A 748 -6.50 -14.76 15.28
C GLY A 748 -7.34 -15.92 14.79
N THR A 749 -8.66 -15.82 14.93
CA THR A 749 -9.64 -16.75 14.35
C THR A 749 -10.61 -15.99 13.45
N LEU A 750 -11.18 -16.64 12.44
CA LEU A 750 -11.82 -15.95 11.32
C LEU A 750 -13.25 -15.45 11.62
N LYS A 751 -14.02 -16.13 12.48
CA LYS A 751 -15.47 -15.85 12.59
C LYS A 751 -15.83 -14.81 13.65
N GLY A 752 -14.85 -14.13 14.26
CA GLY A 752 -15.08 -13.13 15.31
C GLY A 752 -15.77 -13.72 16.55
N LYS A 753 -16.68 -12.96 17.17
CA LYS A 753 -17.39 -13.34 18.42
C LYS A 753 -17.85 -14.82 18.48
N PRO A 754 -18.49 -15.40 17.45
CA PRO A 754 -18.86 -16.83 17.40
C PRO A 754 -17.75 -17.86 17.69
N ASP A 755 -16.48 -17.52 17.46
CA ASP A 755 -15.35 -18.42 17.74
C ASP A 755 -14.95 -18.42 19.22
N ARG A 756 -15.34 -17.39 20.00
CA ARG A 756 -15.01 -17.27 21.44
C ARG A 756 -16.20 -17.46 22.36
N GLU A 757 -17.38 -16.95 22.00
CA GLU A 757 -18.58 -16.97 22.85
C GLU A 757 -18.98 -18.40 23.23
N GLY A 758 -18.96 -18.70 24.53
CA GLY A 758 -19.23 -20.04 25.07
C GLY A 758 -18.14 -21.08 24.82
N LYS A 759 -16.96 -20.65 24.35
CA LYS A 759 -15.78 -21.47 24.00
C LYS A 759 -14.48 -20.85 24.50
N GLU A 760 -14.53 -20.04 25.54
CA GLU A 760 -13.43 -19.18 25.97
C GLU A 760 -12.15 -19.97 26.27
N ASP A 761 -12.24 -21.11 26.97
CA ASP A 761 -11.08 -21.96 27.29
C ASP A 761 -10.40 -22.51 26.02
N ALA A 762 -11.21 -22.99 25.06
CA ALA A 762 -10.70 -23.55 23.82
C ALA A 762 -10.07 -22.46 22.94
N TRP A 763 -10.70 -21.29 22.87
CA TRP A 763 -10.19 -20.13 22.14
C TRP A 763 -8.89 -19.61 22.77
N GLU A 764 -8.82 -19.47 24.09
CA GLU A 764 -7.60 -19.03 24.80
C GLU A 764 -6.44 -20.03 24.62
N LYS A 765 -6.73 -21.34 24.67
CA LYS A 765 -5.71 -22.36 24.38
C LYS A 765 -5.20 -22.22 22.95
N GLU A 766 -6.10 -22.16 21.97
CA GLU A 766 -5.76 -22.06 20.56
C GLU A 766 -4.93 -20.79 20.28
N MET A 767 -5.35 -19.64 20.80
CA MET A 767 -4.62 -18.37 20.65
C MET A 767 -3.24 -18.41 21.32
N ARG A 768 -3.09 -19.08 22.47
CA ARG A 768 -1.79 -19.26 23.12
C ARG A 768 -0.86 -20.14 22.29
N ASP A 769 -1.37 -21.24 21.75
CA ASP A 769 -0.57 -22.16 20.92
C ASP A 769 -0.10 -21.45 19.64
N LYS A 770 -0.96 -20.63 18.99
CA LYS A 770 -0.56 -19.79 17.85
C LYS A 770 0.53 -18.80 18.21
N TRP A 771 0.38 -18.10 19.34
CA TRP A 771 1.38 -17.17 19.84
C TRP A 771 2.73 -17.86 20.04
N GLU A 772 2.77 -19.02 20.68
CA GLU A 772 4.02 -19.75 20.92
C GLU A 772 4.72 -20.20 19.65
N VAL A 773 3.97 -20.66 18.64
CA VAL A 773 4.53 -21.08 17.35
C VAL A 773 5.14 -19.88 16.62
N LEU A 774 4.40 -18.78 16.50
CA LEU A 774 4.81 -17.64 15.69
C LEU A 774 5.83 -16.74 16.40
N SER A 775 5.67 -16.47 17.70
CA SER A 775 6.58 -15.57 18.42
C SER A 775 7.98 -16.17 18.65
N ARG A 776 8.13 -17.49 18.49
CA ARG A 776 9.42 -18.20 18.59
C ARG A 776 10.02 -18.55 17.23
N ALA A 777 9.29 -18.32 16.15
CA ALA A 777 9.74 -18.63 14.80
C ALA A 777 10.91 -17.74 14.38
N PRO A 778 12.03 -18.30 13.89
CA PRO A 778 13.15 -17.52 13.39
C PRO A 778 12.73 -16.55 12.28
N GLY A 779 12.93 -15.25 12.51
CA GLY A 779 12.66 -14.23 11.52
C GLY A 779 11.23 -13.71 11.47
N VAL A 780 10.33 -14.19 12.34
CA VAL A 780 9.10 -13.46 12.64
C VAL A 780 9.45 -12.29 13.56
N VAL A 781 9.25 -11.07 13.09
CA VAL A 781 9.66 -9.84 13.79
C VAL A 781 8.51 -9.11 14.48
N GLY A 782 7.29 -9.61 14.33
CA GLY A 782 6.12 -9.05 14.97
C GLY A 782 4.84 -9.65 14.47
N MET A 783 3.77 -9.44 15.24
CA MET A 783 2.45 -10.01 14.98
C MET A 783 1.36 -9.07 15.46
N PHE A 784 0.31 -8.89 14.66
CA PHE A 784 -0.79 -7.97 14.95
C PHE A 784 -2.10 -8.73 15.18
N LEU A 785 -2.57 -8.74 16.43
CA LEU A 785 -3.83 -9.40 16.79
C LEU A 785 -5.00 -8.76 16.01
N PHE A 786 -5.92 -9.57 15.49
CA PHE A 786 -7.16 -9.13 14.87
C PHE A 786 -8.32 -9.24 15.88
N PRO A 787 -8.69 -8.15 16.60
CA PRO A 787 -9.34 -8.28 17.91
C PRO A 787 -10.88 -8.20 17.86
N PHE A 788 -11.52 -9.11 17.13
CA PHE A 788 -12.97 -9.08 16.84
C PHE A 788 -13.79 -10.16 17.56
N HIS A 789 -13.22 -10.78 18.61
CA HIS A 789 -13.84 -11.91 19.32
C HIS A 789 -14.50 -11.50 20.64
N GLY A 790 -14.43 -10.21 21.00
CA GLY A 790 -14.97 -9.64 22.24
C GLY A 790 -13.96 -9.64 23.40
N GLU A 791 -12.74 -10.10 23.19
CA GLU A 791 -11.70 -10.23 24.21
C GLU A 791 -11.24 -8.88 24.80
N LEU A 792 -11.44 -7.77 24.08
CA LEU A 792 -11.18 -6.43 24.60
C LEU A 792 -12.35 -5.88 25.43
N GLU A 793 -13.55 -6.46 25.27
CA GLU A 793 -14.80 -5.99 25.87
C GLU A 793 -14.93 -6.48 27.33
N ASP A 794 -14.41 -7.66 27.66
CA ASP A 794 -14.49 -8.25 29.00
C ASP A 794 -13.14 -8.38 29.74
N GLU A 795 -13.20 -8.58 31.05
CA GLU A 795 -12.01 -8.64 31.92
C GLU A 795 -11.16 -9.89 31.67
N ARG A 796 -11.79 -11.03 31.44
CA ARG A 796 -11.12 -12.32 31.21
C ARG A 796 -10.27 -12.27 29.94
N GLY A 797 -10.83 -11.78 28.85
CA GLY A 797 -10.15 -11.60 27.57
C GLY A 797 -8.98 -10.63 27.68
N ARG A 798 -9.17 -9.48 28.36
CA ARG A 798 -8.08 -8.53 28.60
C ARG A 798 -6.96 -9.13 29.44
N ALA A 799 -7.28 -9.88 30.49
CA ALA A 799 -6.29 -10.58 31.29
C ALA A 799 -5.51 -11.63 30.45
N PHE A 800 -6.21 -12.37 29.59
CA PHE A 800 -5.58 -13.31 28.66
C PHE A 800 -4.62 -12.61 27.68
N VAL A 801 -5.07 -11.57 26.98
CA VAL A 801 -4.22 -10.81 26.03
C VAL A 801 -3.02 -10.20 26.74
N ARG A 802 -3.23 -9.62 27.93
CA ARG A 802 -2.13 -9.10 28.77
C ARG A 802 -1.11 -10.19 29.10
N SER A 803 -1.55 -11.42 29.39
CA SER A 803 -0.63 -12.53 29.68
C SER A 803 0.32 -12.87 28.53
N LEU A 804 -0.12 -12.64 27.29
CA LEU A 804 0.66 -12.87 26.07
C LEU A 804 1.60 -11.71 25.77
N LEU A 805 1.09 -10.47 25.82
CA LEU A 805 1.78 -9.30 25.26
C LEU A 805 2.58 -8.47 26.29
N LEU A 806 2.37 -8.64 27.60
CA LEU A 806 3.06 -7.79 28.58
C LEU A 806 4.60 -8.00 28.55
N PRO A 807 5.41 -6.92 28.43
CA PRO A 807 6.87 -7.01 28.33
C PRO A 807 7.59 -7.40 29.62
N PHE A 808 6.86 -7.65 30.71
CA PHE A 808 7.42 -7.99 32.01
C PHE A 808 6.47 -8.89 32.79
N THR A 809 6.95 -9.44 33.90
CA THR A 809 6.11 -10.08 34.91
C THR A 809 6.24 -9.38 36.24
N LEU A 810 5.15 -9.35 37.00
CA LEU A 810 5.10 -8.94 38.39
C LEU A 810 4.78 -10.17 39.23
N LYS A 811 5.63 -10.50 40.21
CA LYS A 811 5.35 -11.52 41.21
C LYS A 811 5.30 -10.87 42.58
N LYS A 812 4.11 -10.82 43.18
CA LYS A 812 3.92 -10.34 44.55
C LYS A 812 4.42 -11.38 45.55
N LEU A 813 5.25 -10.95 46.48
CA LEU A 813 5.64 -11.64 47.72
C LEU A 813 5.07 -10.84 48.91
N GLU A 814 5.35 -11.24 50.16
CA GLU A 814 4.78 -10.60 51.35
C GLU A 814 5.03 -9.09 51.41
N ASP A 815 6.29 -8.66 51.27
CA ASP A 815 6.74 -7.26 51.43
C ASP A 815 7.39 -6.67 50.16
N VAL A 816 7.46 -7.45 49.07
CA VAL A 816 8.18 -7.09 47.84
C VAL A 816 7.39 -7.54 46.61
N VAL A 817 7.42 -6.72 45.56
CA VAL A 817 7.07 -7.14 44.20
C VAL A 817 8.35 -7.39 43.42
N VAL A 818 8.46 -8.57 42.80
CA VAL A 818 9.54 -8.89 41.88
C VAL A 818 9.08 -8.53 40.47
N PHE A 819 9.72 -7.54 39.87
CA PHE A 819 9.56 -7.17 38.48
C PHE A 819 10.62 -7.89 37.64
N THR A 820 10.24 -8.55 36.55
CA THR A 820 11.18 -9.20 35.64
C THR A 820 10.97 -8.71 34.22
N ASN A 821 12.01 -8.17 33.58
CA ASN A 821 11.95 -7.77 32.18
C ASN A 821 11.90 -9.02 31.28
N ARG A 822 10.82 -9.19 30.52
CA ARG A 822 10.63 -10.25 29.52
C ARG A 822 10.88 -9.77 28.08
N SER A 823 11.09 -8.48 27.89
CA SER A 823 11.41 -7.89 26.60
C SER A 823 12.83 -8.25 26.16
N GLU A 824 13.05 -8.36 24.86
CA GLU A 824 14.40 -8.47 24.28
C GLU A 824 15.17 -7.14 24.33
N ALA A 825 14.46 -6.02 24.51
CA ALA A 825 15.05 -4.71 24.72
C ALA A 825 15.29 -4.41 26.21
N PRO A 826 16.39 -3.71 26.55
CA PRO A 826 16.57 -3.15 27.88
C PRO A 826 15.49 -2.10 28.19
N MET A 827 15.07 -2.03 29.45
CA MET A 827 14.19 -0.99 29.96
C MET A 827 15.04 0.05 30.68
N ARG A 828 14.98 1.31 30.26
CA ARG A 828 15.82 2.39 30.80
C ARG A 828 14.99 3.38 31.60
N LYS A 829 15.64 4.11 32.51
CA LYS A 829 15.01 5.16 33.34
C LYS A 829 13.73 4.64 34.01
N VAL A 830 13.82 3.44 34.58
CA VAL A 830 12.68 2.73 35.15
C VAL A 830 12.33 3.34 36.48
N ASN A 831 11.09 3.80 36.60
CA ASN A 831 10.57 4.46 37.77
C ASN A 831 9.33 3.71 38.27
N PHE A 832 9.44 3.18 39.49
CA PHE A 832 8.38 2.47 40.19
C PHE A 832 7.73 3.42 41.19
N GLN A 833 6.44 3.68 41.05
CA GLN A 833 5.70 4.63 41.87
C GLN A 833 4.43 4.00 42.44
N ILE A 834 3.98 4.45 43.60
CA ILE A 834 2.68 4.09 44.17
C ILE A 834 1.80 5.33 44.14
N VAL A 835 0.64 5.20 43.50
CA VAL A 835 -0.35 6.27 43.35
C VAL A 835 -1.57 5.98 44.21
N ARG A 836 -1.96 6.97 45.04
CA ARG A 836 -3.12 6.93 45.94
C ARG A 836 -3.93 8.22 45.77
N GLY A 837 -4.83 8.25 44.79
CA GLY A 837 -5.53 9.48 44.42
C GLY A 837 -4.53 10.56 43.97
N PRO A 838 -4.45 11.73 44.62
CA PRO A 838 -3.46 12.75 44.29
C PRO A 838 -2.04 12.43 44.78
N ASP A 839 -1.87 11.50 45.71
CA ASP A 839 -0.58 11.22 46.34
C ASP A 839 0.25 10.25 45.49
N VAL A 840 1.42 10.70 45.03
CA VAL A 840 2.38 9.89 44.25
C VAL A 840 3.67 9.72 45.04
N SER A 841 3.99 8.48 45.40
CA SER A 841 5.23 8.13 46.12
C SER A 841 6.17 7.37 45.20
N ASN A 842 7.37 7.91 44.94
CA ASN A 842 8.41 7.16 44.25
C ASN A 842 8.95 6.06 45.20
N VAL A 843 8.92 4.81 44.73
CA VAL A 843 9.37 3.65 45.49
C VAL A 843 10.80 3.29 45.11
N LYS A 844 11.12 3.31 43.82
CA LYS A 844 12.44 2.89 43.33
C LYS A 844 12.71 3.44 41.92
N TRP A 845 13.93 3.94 41.73
CA TRP A 845 14.50 4.29 40.43
C TRP A 845 15.58 3.27 40.04
N VAL A 846 15.59 2.88 38.77
CA VAL A 846 16.62 2.00 38.20
C VAL A 846 17.02 2.55 36.82
N ASP A 847 18.31 2.80 36.61
CA ASP A 847 18.78 3.38 35.34
C ASP A 847 18.55 2.45 34.15
N GLU A 848 18.76 1.14 34.34
CA GLU A 848 18.50 0.12 33.32
C GLU A 848 18.17 -1.24 33.95
N ILE A 849 17.18 -1.93 33.38
CA ILE A 849 16.87 -3.34 33.65
C ILE A 849 17.08 -4.12 32.34
N ALA A 850 18.16 -4.89 32.30
CA ALA A 850 18.52 -5.71 31.14
C ALA A 850 17.46 -6.79 30.82
N PRO A 851 17.39 -7.30 29.58
CA PRO A 851 16.55 -8.44 29.22
C PRO A 851 16.73 -9.63 30.18
N GLY A 852 15.64 -10.19 30.69
CA GLY A 852 15.64 -11.31 31.64
C GLY A 852 16.02 -10.95 33.09
N ALA A 853 16.53 -9.72 33.34
CA ALA A 853 16.88 -9.28 34.68
C ALA A 853 15.64 -9.00 35.53
N SER A 854 15.80 -9.09 36.85
CA SER A 854 14.72 -8.86 37.82
C SER A 854 15.10 -7.82 38.85
N GLU A 855 14.11 -7.01 39.23
CA GLU A 855 14.23 -6.00 40.27
C GLU A 855 13.23 -6.24 41.39
N LYS A 856 13.71 -6.12 42.63
CA LYS A 856 12.86 -6.16 43.82
C LYS A 856 12.38 -4.76 44.15
N ILE A 857 11.06 -4.59 44.24
CA ILE A 857 10.37 -3.34 44.55
C ILE A 857 9.77 -3.50 45.96
N PRO A 858 10.25 -2.75 46.96
CA PRO A 858 9.65 -2.76 48.29
C PRO A 858 8.18 -2.32 48.21
N LEU A 859 7.26 -3.09 48.78
CA LEU A 859 5.90 -2.63 48.99
C LEU A 859 5.83 -1.87 50.31
N PRO A 860 5.45 -0.58 50.33
CA PRO A 860 5.26 0.13 51.59
C PRO A 860 4.18 -0.58 52.43
N LEU A 861 4.43 -0.73 53.74
CA LEU A 861 3.60 -1.47 54.71
C LEU A 861 2.14 -0.95 54.84
N GLN A 862 1.80 0.19 54.23
CA GLN A 862 0.44 0.76 54.23
C GLN A 862 -0.35 0.27 53.02
N SER A 863 -1.44 -0.47 53.29
CA SER A 863 -2.33 -1.06 52.30
C SER A 863 -2.97 -0.03 51.37
N GLY A 864 -3.15 -0.41 50.09
CA GLY A 864 -3.85 0.35 49.06
C GLY A 864 -2.95 1.19 48.15
N GLY A 865 -3.37 1.33 46.89
CA GLY A 865 -2.72 2.12 45.85
C GLY A 865 -2.53 1.36 44.54
N VAL A 866 -2.11 2.09 43.50
CA VAL A 866 -1.78 1.53 42.19
C VAL A 866 -0.26 1.62 42.00
N LEU A 867 0.39 0.48 41.71
CA LEU A 867 1.77 0.46 41.26
C LEU A 867 1.83 0.96 39.82
N GLU A 868 2.51 2.07 39.61
CA GLU A 868 2.85 2.57 38.29
C GLU A 868 4.29 2.21 37.94
N VAL A 869 4.49 1.70 36.73
CA VAL A 869 5.80 1.46 36.14
C VAL A 869 5.95 2.34 34.91
N ARG A 870 6.95 3.23 34.95
CA ARG A 870 7.30 4.10 33.82
C ARG A 870 8.71 3.78 33.37
N TYR A 871 8.93 3.67 32.07
CA TYR A 871 10.25 3.38 31.54
C TYR A 871 10.37 3.82 30.09
N ASP A 872 11.61 3.98 29.65
CA ASP A 872 11.99 4.23 28.27
C ASP A 872 12.48 2.94 27.60
N THR A 873 12.24 2.80 26.31
CA THR A 873 12.83 1.76 25.46
C THR A 873 13.26 2.36 24.13
N HIS A 874 14.20 1.71 23.43
CA HIS A 874 14.58 2.12 22.07
C HIS A 874 14.97 3.60 21.97
N HIS A 875 15.55 4.16 23.04
CA HIS A 875 16.07 5.53 23.09
C HIS A 875 15.00 6.61 22.80
N GLY A 876 13.92 6.63 23.58
CA GLY A 876 12.89 7.69 23.54
C GLY A 876 11.45 7.22 23.38
N LEU A 877 11.21 5.90 23.29
CA LEU A 877 9.87 5.33 23.26
C LEU A 877 9.39 5.07 24.69
N ASN A 878 8.63 6.01 25.23
CA ASN A 878 8.19 6.03 26.63
C ASN A 878 6.97 5.15 26.87
N HIS A 879 7.01 4.37 27.94
CA HIS A 879 5.96 3.44 28.35
C HIS A 879 5.41 3.78 29.74
N TYR A 880 4.14 3.43 29.95
CA TYR A 880 3.42 3.66 31.19
C TYR A 880 2.46 2.49 31.48
N TYR A 881 2.64 1.83 32.63
CA TYR A 881 1.79 0.73 33.08
C TYR A 881 1.29 0.96 34.50
N SER A 882 0.09 0.48 34.78
CA SER A 882 -0.58 0.53 36.07
C SER A 882 -0.99 -0.88 36.48
N GLU A 883 -0.75 -1.22 37.74
CA GLU A 883 -1.18 -2.47 38.38
C GLU A 883 -1.85 -2.15 39.71
N VAL A 884 -3.09 -2.59 39.92
CA VAL A 884 -3.75 -2.47 41.22
C VAL A 884 -3.12 -3.52 42.14
N LEU A 885 -2.53 -3.06 43.24
CA LEU A 885 -2.01 -3.95 44.26
C LEU A 885 -3.14 -4.25 45.25
N GLU A 886 -3.87 -5.36 45.04
CA GLU A 886 -4.86 -5.87 46.00
C GLU A 886 -4.24 -6.25 47.34
#